data_AF-A0A1I8EDI0-F1
#
_entry.id   AF-A0A1I8EDI0-F1
#
_cell.length_a   1.000
_cell.length_b   1.000
_cell.length_c   1.000
_cell.angle_alpha   90.00
_cell.angle_beta   90.00
_cell.angle_gamma   90.00
#
_symmetry.space_group_name_H-M   'P 1'
#
loop_
_entity.id
_entity.type
_entity.pdbx_description
1 polymer ?
#
loop_
_entity_poly.entity_id
_entity_poly.type
_entity_poly.pdbx_seq_one_letter_code
_entity_poly.pdbx_strand_id
1 'polypeptide(L)'
;MPEKFRRIIPVMSLKLCIWILLQIIMHYGYNDKTVEEKTIDKILSNAINEARQNIDELKQYYDESVLSQNVMEQIQIPFKIWNLHASTQLNAQKLSHAALLSIAATKKLKNGGIKLNNNLPIILKYINEYCPLDEIKCTNSKYRTIDGTCNNIIHSNWGANGMPMQRIIEPFYANGIDELRTSIIDKSELPNVLHLSNLFFMMNHPTTLKINMLNVLWAHFIYTDLVHTSSLQLLTDEVEILLPCCATKFKQHSECKPIMVPKNNPNYSNFPDCLPYTRTAPAPHPKCKLGSREQANQVTSFLDASIIYGTTIQQVQALRTFRNGHLLTNLNLMNQNILPTINIFCNLLKITTANCDLTNKYYSLNSNHLNFLQSISILRNIWLRQHNRIATNLKIINSHWSDEKLYQESRRIVIAQLQHITYNEFLPNLIGKENWLKFNLRSETNGYSYNYNYNIDSTVINTYATTAGQYFVTMFGKYFLWHKNDGIKILERQLNEYFNDPELLFSKDQTRELLRYVLREPINESMTYVNDNFYNKFFKRKENLAYEFMALILQMGRDHGIPPYTVWREYCGGSKIHSFNDLMDDLIDGTEMIKELSKIYKTVDDIDLFLLGLIEKPLNDAIVGPTFSCIISLQFQKTKIGDRYWYENNFEQLRFTDEQLMEIRKITMAKILCSNVESFDKLQPKVFELENDYDNYPIYCSETIRSDMNISKWLDKSNYKLNLLLTEKKIEKAMEIAIEGVKQRRKRERQNIRENQDLFKPGDPLLSLLDQDLFKPGDPLLSYGKMMRAKNEAIAIARVSDVFLQVTKNILSHIGTESNKELLGEVNDINEMQNLLQQIDVSSFISRIEPFLGPGGSVEKCLPRNLPCDDVTPYRTMSGWCNNLQNPRFANAFGPLLHLLPPAYDDGIDIPRSKSITGHLLPSARVISNAIHFDLPIIYQNYSHMIMQFGQILDHELTHSPIEHGPDNEILNCTRCDSNEILSKHCMPLLIPLNDPFFPIYDENSKRRCLPFTRSLLGQLNLGYRNQINQLTAYLDGSAIYGSTECEMKELRTFVSGRLNSTNLGAFNPEALPQGDQEQDCRSKPDFMCFVAGDERNSHQPGLTSMHNIFLREHNRIARKLEEMNPFWDDERIFQETRRIVGAEFAHITYNDYLPLLLGNRLMHKYDLKTHKIGYYHGYNDKCDASISHPFATSAFRFGHTLVRRFFPRFDAFYKNFTEPIDLVENFNNVEAIYDGKRGMIKKQNLKR
;
A
#
# COMPACT_ATOMS: atom_id res chain seq x y z
N MET A 1 -36.76 -19.38 12.84
CA MET A 1 -38.11 -19.22 13.42
C MET A 1 -38.29 -17.78 13.90
N PRO A 2 -39.54 -17.28 14.03
CA PRO A 2 -39.82 -15.85 14.17
C PRO A 2 -40.24 -15.39 15.58
N GLU A 3 -40.18 -14.06 15.77
CA GLU A 3 -41.19 -13.19 16.42
C GLU A 3 -41.61 -13.27 17.93
N LYS A 4 -41.52 -12.07 18.58
CA LYS A 4 -42.52 -11.40 19.47
C LYS A 4 -42.68 -11.95 20.93
N PHE A 5 -43.12 -11.20 21.98
CA PHE A 5 -43.53 -9.78 22.13
C PHE A 5 -43.40 -9.22 23.58
N ARG A 6 -43.71 -7.93 23.78
CA ARG A 6 -43.68 -7.13 25.05
C ARG A 6 -44.85 -7.39 26.04
N ARG A 7 -44.66 -7.08 27.35
CA ARG A 7 -45.53 -6.32 28.34
C ARG A 7 -45.15 -6.66 29.82
N ILE A 8 -45.42 -5.90 30.90
CA ILE A 8 -45.53 -4.43 31.20
C ILE A 8 -45.55 -4.22 32.76
N ILE A 9 -44.88 -3.18 33.34
CA ILE A 9 -45.13 -2.48 34.66
C ILE A 9 -45.09 -3.35 35.98
N PRO A 10 -44.45 -2.97 37.14
CA PRO A 10 -45.03 -1.96 38.06
C PRO A 10 -44.20 -1.22 39.18
N VAL A 11 -44.89 -0.28 39.86
CA VAL A 11 -44.77 0.32 41.23
C VAL A 11 -43.69 1.38 41.58
N MET A 12 -44.18 2.55 42.07
CA MET A 12 -43.51 3.52 42.95
C MET A 12 -43.93 3.33 44.42
N SER A 13 -43.00 3.43 45.39
CA SER A 13 -43.24 4.10 46.70
C SER A 13 -41.98 4.15 47.59
N LEU A 14 -41.40 5.36 47.78
CA LEU A 14 -40.68 5.83 48.99
C LEU A 14 -40.07 7.22 48.74
N LYS A 15 -39.50 7.41 47.54
CA LYS A 15 -38.73 8.61 47.17
C LYS A 15 -39.52 9.92 47.26
N LEU A 16 -40.83 9.91 47.04
CA LEU A 16 -41.64 11.14 46.97
C LEU A 16 -41.75 11.85 48.33
N CYS A 17 -41.92 11.13 49.44
CA CYS A 17 -41.99 11.73 50.78
C CYS A 17 -40.63 12.32 51.21
N ILE A 18 -39.53 11.65 50.89
CA ILE A 18 -38.17 12.15 51.16
C ILE A 18 -37.89 13.41 50.31
N TRP A 19 -38.38 13.45 49.07
CA TRP A 19 -38.21 14.60 48.17
C TRP A 19 -38.96 15.85 48.66
N ILE A 20 -40.17 15.69 49.22
CA ILE A 20 -40.95 16.81 49.78
C ILE A 20 -40.28 17.37 51.05
N LEU A 21 -39.74 16.51 51.93
CA LEU A 21 -38.98 16.97 53.11
C LEU A 21 -37.68 17.71 52.71
N LEU A 22 -36.97 17.23 51.69
CA LEU A 22 -35.79 17.91 51.14
C LEU A 22 -36.14 19.26 50.49
N GLN A 23 -37.28 19.37 49.80
CA GLN A 23 -37.73 20.64 49.22
C GLN A 23 -38.00 21.70 50.30
N ILE A 24 -38.63 21.33 51.42
CA ILE A 24 -38.92 22.27 52.53
C ILE A 24 -37.61 22.76 53.19
N ILE A 25 -36.62 21.87 53.38
CA ILE A 25 -35.31 22.24 53.93
C ILE A 25 -34.51 23.13 52.95
N MET A 26 -34.58 22.86 51.63
CA MET A 26 -33.91 23.69 50.63
C MET A 26 -34.54 25.08 50.43
N HIS A 27 -35.83 25.27 50.76
CA HIS A 27 -36.51 26.55 50.54
C HIS A 27 -36.34 27.58 51.67
N TYR A 28 -35.94 27.13 52.87
CA TYR A 28 -35.72 28.00 54.04
C TYR A 28 -34.38 27.74 54.77
N GLY A 29 -33.37 27.27 54.03
CA GLY A 29 -32.01 27.09 54.54
C GLY A 29 -31.26 28.42 54.71
N TYR A 30 -31.12 28.87 55.97
CA TYR A 30 -30.30 30.02 56.35
C TYR A 30 -28.83 29.80 55.92
N ASN A 31 -28.30 30.65 55.04
CA ASN A 31 -26.89 30.65 54.66
C ASN A 31 -26.05 31.30 55.75
N ASP A 32 -25.49 30.49 56.65
CA ASP A 32 -24.33 30.91 57.44
C ASP A 32 -23.13 30.04 57.05
N LYS A 33 -22.34 30.51 56.06
CA LYS A 33 -21.13 29.82 55.58
C LYS A 33 -20.26 29.44 56.79
N THR A 34 -19.77 28.20 56.84
CA THR A 34 -18.87 27.75 57.91
C THR A 34 -17.60 28.60 57.95
N VAL A 35 -16.86 28.58 59.07
CA VAL A 35 -15.61 29.34 59.20
C VAL A 35 -14.58 28.90 58.14
N GLU A 36 -14.53 27.62 57.82
CA GLU A 36 -13.69 27.06 56.76
C GLU A 36 -14.12 27.55 55.37
N GLU A 37 -15.41 27.52 55.05
CA GLU A 37 -15.95 28.08 53.81
C GLU A 37 -15.71 29.59 53.67
N LYS A 38 -15.92 30.38 54.72
CA LYS A 38 -15.63 31.83 54.73
C LYS A 38 -14.13 32.10 54.51
N THR A 39 -13.26 31.26 55.05
CA THR A 39 -11.80 31.33 54.83
C THR A 39 -11.42 30.95 53.40
N ILE A 40 -11.97 29.87 52.85
CA ILE A 40 -11.75 29.44 51.46
C ILE A 40 -12.24 30.51 50.47
N ASP A 41 -13.43 31.05 50.66
CA ASP A 41 -14.04 32.13 49.86
C ASP A 41 -13.15 33.38 49.81
N LYS A 42 -12.61 33.80 50.98
CA LYS A 42 -11.66 34.91 51.09
C LYS A 42 -10.31 34.62 50.42
N ILE A 43 -9.76 33.42 50.59
CA ILE A 43 -8.48 33.03 49.97
C ILE A 43 -8.61 32.96 48.45
N LEU A 44 -9.69 32.37 47.93
CA LEU A 44 -9.96 32.29 46.49
C LEU A 44 -10.18 33.67 45.87
N SER A 45 -11.01 34.52 46.49
CA SER A 45 -11.24 35.88 46.00
C SER A 45 -9.95 36.70 45.94
N ASN A 46 -9.12 36.63 46.99
CA ASN A 46 -7.80 37.28 46.98
C ASN A 46 -6.88 36.71 45.89
N ALA A 47 -6.83 35.38 45.75
CA ALA A 47 -5.98 34.73 44.74
C ALA A 47 -6.39 35.09 43.30
N ILE A 48 -7.68 35.18 43.03
CA ILE A 48 -8.22 35.57 41.71
C ILE A 48 -7.94 37.05 41.43
N ASN A 49 -8.09 37.94 42.42
CA ASN A 49 -7.80 39.36 42.26
C ASN A 49 -6.30 39.61 42.03
N GLU A 50 -5.43 38.93 42.77
CA GLU A 50 -3.97 38.99 42.59
C GLU A 50 -3.55 38.41 41.24
N ALA A 51 -4.17 37.30 40.79
CA ALA A 51 -3.90 36.73 39.48
C ALA A 51 -4.38 37.62 38.31
N ARG A 52 -5.53 38.31 38.47
CA ARG A 52 -5.95 39.37 37.56
C ARG A 52 -4.95 40.52 37.53
N GLN A 53 -4.51 41.01 38.70
CA GLN A 53 -3.52 42.08 38.79
C GLN A 53 -2.21 41.72 38.07
N ASN A 54 -1.66 40.52 38.28
CA ASN A 54 -0.48 40.06 37.53
C ASN A 54 -0.69 40.05 36.00
N ILE A 55 -1.92 39.77 35.53
CA ILE A 55 -2.27 39.73 34.10
C ILE A 55 -2.59 41.13 33.53
N ASP A 56 -3.03 42.06 34.36
CA ASP A 56 -3.26 43.45 33.97
C ASP A 56 -1.97 44.29 34.05
N GLU A 57 -1.08 44.01 34.99
CA GLU A 57 0.32 44.50 35.01
C GLU A 57 1.04 44.12 33.71
N LEU A 58 0.88 42.87 33.25
CA LEU A 58 1.37 42.41 31.95
C LEU A 58 0.92 43.32 30.78
N LYS A 59 -0.31 43.83 30.79
CA LYS A 59 -0.83 44.75 29.75
C LYS A 59 -0.34 46.19 29.94
N GLN A 60 -0.20 46.64 31.18
CA GLN A 60 0.06 48.05 31.51
C GLN A 60 1.47 48.52 31.13
N TYR A 61 2.42 47.61 30.89
CA TYR A 61 3.80 47.91 30.48
C TYR A 61 4.01 48.03 28.96
N TYR A 62 2.96 48.10 28.13
CA TYR A 62 3.07 48.47 26.72
C TYR A 62 3.33 49.98 26.58
N ASP A 63 4.58 50.38 26.81
CA ASP A 63 5.09 51.72 26.57
C ASP A 63 6.19 51.62 25.53
N GLU A 64 5.97 52.22 24.34
CA GLU A 64 6.90 52.13 23.20
C GLU A 64 8.31 52.62 23.54
N SER A 65 8.44 53.49 24.55
CA SER A 65 9.71 53.99 25.08
C SER A 65 10.61 52.94 25.75
N VAL A 66 10.08 51.74 26.07
CA VAL A 66 10.85 50.66 26.70
C VAL A 66 11.49 49.73 25.65
N LEU A 67 10.93 49.66 24.44
CA LEU A 67 11.45 48.82 23.35
C LEU A 67 12.68 49.42 22.65
N SER A 68 12.97 50.71 22.86
CA SER A 68 14.05 51.48 22.21
C SER A 68 15.41 51.46 22.94
N GLN A 69 15.61 50.57 23.93
CA GLN A 69 16.92 50.41 24.56
C GLN A 69 17.86 49.58 23.67
N ASN A 70 19.11 50.03 23.47
CA ASN A 70 20.17 49.42 22.62
C ASN A 70 20.28 47.87 22.67
N VAL A 71 19.94 47.25 23.79
CA VAL A 71 19.95 45.78 23.97
C VAL A 71 18.90 45.08 23.11
N MET A 72 17.72 45.69 22.94
CA MET A 72 16.63 45.12 22.16
C MET A 72 16.89 45.23 20.65
N GLU A 73 17.59 46.26 20.17
CA GLU A 73 17.94 46.43 18.76
C GLU A 73 18.85 45.29 18.24
N GLN A 74 19.84 44.86 19.04
CA GLN A 74 20.76 43.78 18.66
C GLN A 74 20.13 42.38 18.67
N ILE A 75 19.10 42.17 19.50
CA ILE A 75 18.34 40.90 19.60
C ILE A 75 17.11 40.90 18.67
N GLN A 76 16.70 42.05 18.14
CA GLN A 76 15.37 42.30 17.58
C GLN A 76 14.96 41.31 16.50
N ILE A 77 15.85 40.98 15.56
CA ILE A 77 15.53 40.13 14.41
C ILE A 77 15.38 38.65 14.81
N PRO A 78 16.38 37.98 15.44
CA PRO A 78 16.22 36.62 15.94
C PRO A 78 15.03 36.44 16.90
N PHE A 79 14.82 37.40 17.82
CA PHE A 79 13.68 37.36 18.76
C PHE A 79 12.34 37.59 18.06
N LYS A 80 12.25 38.48 17.07
CA LYS A 80 11.03 38.66 16.26
C LYS A 80 10.70 37.41 15.44
N ILE A 81 11.71 36.73 14.89
CA ILE A 81 11.54 35.44 14.19
C ILE A 81 11.09 34.35 15.16
N TRP A 82 11.66 34.27 16.37
CA TRP A 82 11.22 33.32 17.40
C TRP A 82 9.80 33.63 17.93
N ASN A 83 9.45 34.91 18.13
CA ASN A 83 8.10 35.35 18.51
C ASN A 83 7.07 34.90 17.46
N LEU A 84 7.37 35.09 16.17
CA LEU A 84 6.52 34.57 15.09
C LEU A 84 6.35 33.05 15.23
N HIS A 85 7.43 32.27 15.36
CA HIS A 85 7.35 30.82 15.53
C HIS A 85 6.54 30.36 16.76
N ALA A 86 6.67 31.08 17.88
CA ALA A 86 6.08 30.74 19.18
C ALA A 86 4.71 31.38 19.46
N SER A 87 4.02 31.92 18.44
CA SER A 87 2.77 32.68 18.62
C SER A 87 1.58 31.84 19.12
N THR A 88 0.72 32.45 19.94
CA THR A 88 -0.45 31.81 20.57
C THR A 88 -1.74 32.21 19.84
N GLN A 89 -2.51 31.23 19.36
CA GLN A 89 -3.85 31.42 18.82
C GLN A 89 -4.81 31.94 19.89
N LEU A 90 -5.72 32.85 19.49
CA LEU A 90 -6.71 33.49 20.36
C LEU A 90 -7.50 32.53 21.28
N ASN A 91 -7.83 31.32 20.81
CA ASN A 91 -8.53 30.33 21.63
C ASN A 91 -7.63 29.76 22.75
N ALA A 92 -6.40 29.35 22.40
CA ALA A 92 -5.42 28.86 23.36
C ALA A 92 -5.05 29.94 24.39
N GLN A 93 -5.03 31.21 23.99
CA GLN A 93 -4.78 32.34 24.90
C GLN A 93 -5.91 32.55 25.93
N LYS A 94 -7.18 32.41 25.51
CA LYS A 94 -8.33 32.45 26.45
C LYS A 94 -8.25 31.33 27.48
N LEU A 95 -7.90 30.12 27.04
CA LEU A 95 -7.67 28.96 27.92
C LEU A 95 -6.45 29.21 28.85
N SER A 96 -5.39 29.83 28.35
CA SER A 96 -4.21 30.21 29.15
C SER A 96 -4.54 31.17 30.29
N HIS A 97 -5.43 32.14 30.06
CA HIS A 97 -5.90 33.05 31.10
C HIS A 97 -6.58 32.28 32.25
N ALA A 98 -7.53 31.39 31.93
CA ALA A 98 -8.20 30.54 32.91
C ALA A 98 -7.23 29.62 33.67
N ALA A 99 -6.22 29.08 32.98
CA ALA A 99 -5.18 28.25 33.58
C ALA A 99 -4.30 29.02 34.58
N LEU A 100 -3.87 30.24 34.25
CA LEU A 100 -3.08 31.10 35.15
C LEU A 100 -3.85 31.43 36.45
N LEU A 101 -5.15 31.71 36.36
CA LEU A 101 -6.02 31.90 37.53
C LEU A 101 -6.07 30.63 38.42
N SER A 102 -6.23 29.45 37.81
CA SER A 102 -6.24 28.16 38.53
C SER A 102 -4.91 27.86 39.24
N ILE A 103 -3.78 28.12 38.57
CA ILE A 103 -2.43 27.95 39.14
C ILE A 103 -2.23 28.88 40.33
N ALA A 104 -2.59 30.16 40.22
CA ALA A 104 -2.47 31.13 41.31
C ALA A 104 -3.35 30.76 42.53
N ALA A 105 -4.59 30.32 42.30
CA ALA A 105 -5.48 29.81 43.34
C ALA A 105 -4.87 28.57 44.03
N THR A 106 -4.30 27.64 43.26
CA THR A 106 -3.64 26.43 43.78
C THR A 106 -2.47 26.78 44.70
N LYS A 107 -1.63 27.75 44.32
CA LYS A 107 -0.52 28.25 45.17
C LYS A 107 -1.02 28.80 46.50
N LYS A 108 -2.02 29.69 46.48
CA LYS A 108 -2.52 30.35 47.69
C LYS A 108 -3.19 29.37 48.65
N LEU A 109 -3.94 28.40 48.15
CA LEU A 109 -4.52 27.32 48.98
C LEU A 109 -3.43 26.44 49.61
N LYS A 110 -2.41 26.03 48.84
CA LYS A 110 -1.29 25.24 49.35
C LYS A 110 -0.50 26.00 50.43
N ASN A 111 -0.20 27.28 50.20
CA ASN A 111 0.50 28.14 51.15
C ASN A 111 -0.36 28.44 52.39
N GLY A 112 -1.69 28.42 52.26
CA GLY A 112 -2.64 28.51 53.38
C GLY A 112 -2.85 27.22 54.17
N GLY A 113 -2.13 26.13 53.84
CA GLY A 113 -2.24 24.84 54.53
C GLY A 113 -3.51 24.03 54.22
N ILE A 114 -4.30 24.44 53.22
CA ILE A 114 -5.58 23.80 52.89
C ILE A 114 -5.33 22.63 51.94
N LYS A 115 -5.87 21.44 52.30
CA LYS A 115 -5.82 20.27 51.41
C LYS A 115 -6.74 20.50 50.20
N LEU A 116 -6.17 20.38 49.00
CA LEU A 116 -6.90 20.54 47.74
C LEU A 116 -7.98 19.44 47.60
N ASN A 117 -9.25 19.81 47.81
CA ASN A 117 -10.40 18.96 47.52
C ASN A 117 -11.29 19.64 46.47
N ASN A 118 -11.14 19.20 45.22
CA ASN A 118 -11.82 19.76 44.05
C ASN A 118 -13.36 19.56 44.03
N ASN A 119 -13.94 18.92 45.04
CA ASN A 119 -15.38 18.68 45.15
C ASN A 119 -16.14 19.72 46.02
N LEU A 120 -15.47 20.74 46.57
CA LEU A 120 -16.11 21.80 47.34
C LEU A 120 -16.99 22.70 46.42
N PRO A 121 -18.30 22.89 46.70
CA PRO A 121 -19.19 23.69 45.84
C PRO A 121 -18.73 25.14 45.62
N ILE A 122 -18.06 25.75 46.62
CA ILE A 122 -17.51 27.10 46.53
C ILE A 122 -16.38 27.16 45.48
N ILE A 123 -15.47 26.18 45.48
CA ILE A 123 -14.37 26.08 44.51
C ILE A 123 -14.94 25.94 43.09
N LEU A 124 -15.94 25.06 42.90
CA LEU A 124 -16.61 24.85 41.61
C LEU A 124 -17.33 26.12 41.10
N LYS A 125 -17.96 26.91 41.99
CA LYS A 125 -18.61 28.18 41.61
C LYS A 125 -17.62 29.17 41.00
N TYR A 126 -16.49 29.42 41.67
CA TYR A 126 -15.47 30.37 41.18
C TYR A 126 -14.79 29.87 39.90
N ILE A 127 -14.55 28.57 39.77
CA ILE A 127 -13.93 27.98 38.59
C ILE A 127 -14.84 28.10 37.35
N ASN A 128 -16.13 27.79 37.49
CA ASN A 128 -17.09 27.86 36.38
C ASN A 128 -17.33 29.29 35.86
N GLU A 129 -17.10 30.32 36.67
CA GLU A 129 -17.20 31.73 36.25
C GLU A 129 -16.10 32.14 35.25
N TYR A 130 -14.92 31.53 35.36
CA TYR A 130 -13.72 31.93 34.60
C TYR A 130 -13.18 30.86 33.65
N CYS A 131 -13.73 29.65 33.68
CA CYS A 131 -13.35 28.54 32.82
C CYS A 131 -14.59 27.77 32.30
N PRO A 132 -15.43 28.41 31.46
CA PRO A 132 -16.57 27.73 30.83
C PRO A 132 -16.08 26.82 29.70
N LEU A 133 -15.67 25.59 30.05
CA LEU A 133 -15.53 24.51 29.08
C LEU A 133 -16.93 23.96 28.75
N ASP A 134 -17.51 24.43 27.64
CA ASP A 134 -18.82 23.99 27.17
C ASP A 134 -18.90 22.47 26.99
N GLU A 135 -20.03 21.86 27.38
CA GLU A 135 -20.31 20.44 27.10
C GLU A 135 -20.62 20.23 25.61
N ILE A 136 -19.61 19.81 24.85
CA ILE A 136 -19.74 19.57 23.40
C ILE A 136 -20.59 18.32 23.13
N LYS A 137 -21.77 18.51 22.54
CA LYS A 137 -22.63 17.40 22.08
C LYS A 137 -22.15 16.88 20.72
N CYS A 138 -21.46 15.74 20.74
CA CYS A 138 -20.91 15.12 19.54
C CYS A 138 -22.00 14.58 18.60
N THR A 139 -21.85 14.88 17.31
CA THR A 139 -22.68 14.32 16.23
C THR A 139 -22.03 13.09 15.63
N ASN A 140 -22.83 12.18 15.07
CA ASN A 140 -22.32 10.95 14.46
C ASN A 140 -21.86 11.19 13.00
N SER A 141 -20.87 12.07 12.83
CA SER A 141 -20.30 12.47 11.54
C SER A 141 -19.29 11.44 11.00
N LYS A 142 -19.37 11.16 9.69
CA LYS A 142 -18.40 10.33 8.95
C LYS A 142 -16.98 10.92 8.93
N TYR A 143 -16.85 12.24 9.04
CA TYR A 143 -15.58 12.95 8.88
C TYR A 143 -15.11 13.57 10.19
N ARG A 144 -13.78 13.68 10.34
CA ARG A 144 -13.11 14.39 11.44
C ARG A 144 -13.54 15.85 11.47
N THR A 145 -13.73 16.37 12.68
CA THR A 145 -13.74 17.82 12.95
C THR A 145 -12.42 18.47 12.52
N ILE A 146 -12.34 19.79 12.61
CA ILE A 146 -11.16 20.57 12.23
C ILE A 146 -10.24 20.83 13.45
N ASP A 147 -10.84 20.99 14.63
CA ASP A 147 -10.16 21.24 15.90
C ASP A 147 -9.80 19.97 16.67
N GLY A 148 -10.17 18.78 16.16
CA GLY A 148 -9.97 17.48 16.81
C GLY A 148 -11.05 17.09 17.81
N THR A 149 -12.04 17.95 18.09
CA THR A 149 -13.13 17.64 19.02
C THR A 149 -13.97 16.44 18.56
N CYS A 150 -14.61 15.73 19.49
CA CYS A 150 -15.49 14.60 19.19
C CYS A 150 -14.84 13.42 18.42
N ASN A 151 -13.51 13.31 18.46
CA ASN A 151 -12.84 12.05 18.15
C ASN A 151 -13.26 10.99 19.17
N ASN A 152 -13.06 11.27 20.47
CA ASN A 152 -13.65 10.52 21.56
C ASN A 152 -15.06 11.06 21.86
N ILE A 153 -16.06 10.16 21.95
CA ILE A 153 -17.48 10.53 22.11
C ILE A 153 -17.83 10.79 23.59
N ILE A 154 -17.09 10.19 24.53
CA ILE A 154 -17.29 10.36 25.99
C ILE A 154 -16.50 11.58 26.49
N HIS A 155 -15.29 11.76 25.97
CA HIS A 155 -14.38 12.84 26.33
C HIS A 155 -14.11 13.73 25.11
N SER A 156 -15.10 14.54 24.73
CA SER A 156 -15.15 15.34 23.50
C SER A 156 -13.91 16.20 23.21
N ASN A 157 -13.15 16.57 24.25
CA ASN A 157 -12.03 17.50 24.16
C ASN A 157 -10.65 16.79 24.19
N TRP A 158 -10.60 15.46 24.37
CA TRP A 158 -9.32 14.74 24.32
C TRP A 158 -8.69 14.84 22.92
N GLY A 159 -7.43 15.28 22.88
CA GLY A 159 -6.68 15.54 21.67
C GLY A 159 -7.13 16.75 20.84
N ALA A 160 -8.07 17.57 21.32
CA ALA A 160 -8.49 18.79 20.63
C ALA A 160 -7.48 19.94 20.79
N ASN A 161 -7.50 20.93 19.89
CA ASN A 161 -6.57 22.05 19.96
C ASN A 161 -6.79 22.96 21.18
N GLY A 162 -5.71 23.55 21.68
CA GLY A 162 -5.68 24.38 22.90
C GLY A 162 -5.79 23.62 24.22
N MET A 163 -5.95 22.29 24.20
CA MET A 163 -6.11 21.45 25.40
C MET A 163 -4.76 21.10 26.05
N PRO A 164 -4.73 20.74 27.35
CA PRO A 164 -3.49 20.39 28.04
C PRO A 164 -2.89 19.10 27.50
N MET A 165 -1.55 19.07 27.38
CA MET A 165 -0.81 17.84 27.06
C MET A 165 -0.93 16.78 28.17
N GLN A 166 -0.91 15.51 27.77
CA GLN A 166 -1.05 14.38 28.68
C GLN A 166 0.20 14.19 29.55
N ARG A 167 -0.04 13.92 30.85
CA ARG A 167 0.97 13.42 31.80
C ARG A 167 0.86 11.91 31.93
N ILE A 168 1.96 11.21 31.69
CA ILE A 168 2.13 9.79 32.04
C ILE A 168 2.74 9.65 33.44
N ILE A 169 3.66 10.57 33.76
CA ILE A 169 4.30 10.73 35.06
C ILE A 169 3.97 12.16 35.54
N GLU A 170 3.70 12.30 36.83
CA GLU A 170 3.38 13.58 37.48
C GLU A 170 4.48 14.65 37.24
N PRO A 171 4.13 15.94 37.10
CA PRO A 171 5.10 17.00 36.81
C PRO A 171 6.03 17.29 37.99
N PHE A 172 7.31 17.45 37.68
CA PHE A 172 8.38 17.65 38.67
C PHE A 172 8.76 19.13 38.81
N TYR A 173 7.89 19.89 39.50
CA TYR A 173 8.12 21.28 39.87
C TYR A 173 8.69 21.41 41.29
N ALA A 174 9.56 22.39 41.55
CA ALA A 174 10.21 22.56 42.86
C ALA A 174 9.20 22.84 43.99
N ASN A 175 8.19 23.67 43.72
CA ASN A 175 7.05 23.89 44.61
C ASN A 175 5.90 22.88 44.42
N GLY A 176 6.05 21.90 43.52
CA GLY A 176 5.01 20.94 43.11
C GLY A 176 3.78 21.57 42.44
N ILE A 177 3.91 22.77 41.86
CA ILE A 177 2.84 23.47 41.13
C ILE A 177 3.35 23.99 39.79
N ASP A 178 4.41 24.80 39.76
CA ASP A 178 4.91 25.47 38.55
C ASP A 178 6.34 26.02 38.61
N GLU A 179 7.02 26.02 39.77
CA GLU A 179 8.39 26.56 39.89
C GLU A 179 9.42 25.62 39.28
N LEU A 180 10.38 26.18 38.53
CA LEU A 180 11.44 25.42 37.88
C LEU A 180 12.18 24.51 38.86
N ARG A 181 12.53 23.31 38.39
CA ARG A 181 13.21 22.27 39.18
C ARG A 181 14.54 22.77 39.76
N THR A 182 14.75 22.47 41.04
CA THR A 182 16.02 22.66 41.77
C THR A 182 16.67 21.30 42.08
N SER A 183 17.93 21.29 42.52
CA SER A 183 18.62 20.06 42.91
C SER A 183 17.85 19.31 44.00
N ILE A 184 17.67 18.01 43.84
CA ILE A 184 16.89 17.20 44.78
C ILE A 184 17.58 17.16 46.16
N ILE A 185 18.92 17.19 46.19
CA ILE A 185 19.75 17.09 47.40
C ILE A 185 19.63 18.34 48.29
N ASP A 186 20.04 19.51 47.80
CA ASP A 186 20.19 20.72 48.63
C ASP A 186 19.35 21.93 48.17
N LYS A 187 18.45 21.72 47.21
CA LYS A 187 17.56 22.74 46.63
C LYS A 187 18.28 23.91 45.94
N SER A 188 19.57 23.77 45.60
CA SER A 188 20.25 24.77 44.76
C SER A 188 19.63 24.83 43.36
N GLU A 189 19.87 25.94 42.65
CA GLU A 189 19.59 25.99 41.22
C GLU A 189 20.32 24.86 40.47
N LEU A 190 19.68 24.37 39.40
CA LEU A 190 20.28 23.39 38.50
C LEU A 190 21.30 24.05 37.55
N PRO A 191 22.25 23.27 36.99
CA PRO A 191 23.26 23.80 36.08
C PRO A 191 22.65 24.60 34.91
N ASN A 192 23.31 25.70 34.56
CA ASN A 192 22.87 26.61 33.50
C ASN A 192 22.77 25.87 32.14
N VAL A 193 21.62 25.96 31.47
CA VAL A 193 21.32 25.23 30.23
C VAL A 193 22.23 25.60 29.06
N LEU A 194 22.73 26.84 29.00
CA LEU A 194 23.69 27.29 28.00
C LEU A 194 25.07 26.67 28.25
N HIS A 195 25.47 26.54 29.52
CA HIS A 195 26.71 25.85 29.87
C HIS A 195 26.64 24.35 29.56
N LEU A 196 25.52 23.68 29.87
CA LEU A 196 25.29 22.27 29.53
C LEU A 196 25.37 22.05 28.01
N SER A 197 24.69 22.90 27.24
CA SER A 197 24.65 22.78 25.79
C SER A 197 26.02 22.98 25.13
N ASN A 198 26.78 24.00 25.56
CA ASN A 198 28.17 24.22 25.13
C ASN A 198 29.11 23.02 25.39
N LEU A 199 28.82 22.21 26.41
CA LEU A 199 29.65 21.08 26.81
C LEU A 199 29.28 19.80 26.04
N PHE A 200 27.99 19.45 26.02
CA PHE A 200 27.54 18.13 25.55
C PHE A 200 27.26 18.06 24.05
N PHE A 201 27.03 19.19 23.37
CA PHE A 201 26.63 19.19 21.94
C PHE A 201 27.76 19.57 20.96
N MET A 202 29.01 19.61 21.43
CA MET A 202 30.20 19.86 20.60
C MET A 202 31.15 18.66 20.47
N MET A 203 30.76 17.48 20.97
CA MET A 203 31.63 16.30 21.00
C MET A 203 31.50 15.51 19.69
N ASN A 204 32.59 15.42 18.93
CA ASN A 204 32.59 14.95 17.55
C ASN A 204 33.09 13.50 17.44
N HIS A 205 32.22 12.58 17.02
CA HIS A 205 32.49 11.13 16.95
C HIS A 205 32.28 10.63 15.50
N PRO A 206 33.27 9.96 14.87
CA PRO A 206 33.26 9.69 13.43
C PRO A 206 32.72 8.30 13.06
N THR A 207 31.41 8.18 12.94
CA THR A 207 30.70 6.99 12.40
C THR A 207 29.50 7.42 11.55
N THR A 208 28.98 6.53 10.68
CA THR A 208 27.87 6.84 9.75
C THR A 208 26.74 5.81 9.73
N LEU A 209 25.53 6.25 10.12
CA LEU A 209 24.31 5.46 10.05
C LEU A 209 23.83 5.30 8.60
N LYS A 210 23.30 4.11 8.27
CA LYS A 210 22.81 3.77 6.92
C LYS A 210 21.42 4.32 6.58
N ILE A 211 21.12 5.53 7.06
CA ILE A 211 19.79 6.14 7.04
C ILE A 211 19.91 7.54 6.44
N ASN A 212 18.96 7.93 5.57
CA ASN A 212 19.02 9.20 4.86
C ASN A 212 18.26 10.34 5.56
N MET A 213 18.57 11.57 5.14
CA MET A 213 18.00 12.81 5.66
C MET A 213 16.45 12.88 5.60
N LEU A 214 15.78 12.08 4.76
CA LEU A 214 14.30 12.02 4.73
C LEU A 214 13.71 11.65 6.11
N ASN A 215 14.41 10.85 6.90
CA ASN A 215 13.95 10.46 8.24
C ASN A 215 13.87 11.66 9.18
N VAL A 216 14.86 12.56 9.14
CA VAL A 216 14.90 13.80 9.94
C VAL A 216 13.76 14.73 9.53
N LEU A 217 13.54 14.86 8.23
CA LEU A 217 12.48 15.71 7.68
C LEU A 217 11.09 15.17 7.96
N TRP A 218 10.91 13.86 7.88
CA TRP A 218 9.64 13.20 8.20
C TRP A 218 9.35 13.25 9.70
N ALA A 219 10.36 13.01 10.55
CA ALA A 219 10.23 13.19 11.99
C ALA A 219 9.71 14.59 12.35
N HIS A 220 10.29 15.62 11.74
CA HIS A 220 9.85 17.00 11.95
C HIS A 220 8.44 17.28 11.37
N PHE A 221 8.12 16.75 10.19
CA PHE A 221 6.80 16.88 9.56
C PHE A 221 5.69 16.23 10.39
N ILE A 222 5.97 15.07 10.99
CA ILE A 222 5.03 14.35 11.87
C ILE A 222 4.95 15.01 13.25
N TYR A 223 6.07 15.48 13.79
CA TYR A 223 6.10 16.23 15.04
C TYR A 223 5.24 17.51 14.95
N THR A 224 5.33 18.26 13.84
CA THR A 224 4.54 19.48 13.61
C THR A 224 3.06 19.23 13.31
N ASP A 225 2.68 18.00 12.91
CA ASP A 225 1.27 17.59 12.79
C ASP A 225 0.63 17.30 14.16
N LEU A 226 1.45 16.89 15.14
CA LEU A 226 1.02 16.48 16.48
C LEU A 226 1.27 17.53 17.58
N VAL A 227 2.25 18.43 17.40
CA VAL A 227 2.76 19.30 18.47
C VAL A 227 2.99 20.74 18.01
N HIS A 228 2.38 21.69 18.71
CA HIS A 228 2.77 23.10 18.67
C HIS A 228 2.65 23.75 20.06
N THR A 229 3.79 24.00 20.69
CA THR A 229 3.93 24.74 21.96
C THR A 229 4.16 26.23 21.70
N SER A 230 3.30 27.11 22.22
CA SER A 230 3.55 28.56 22.19
C SER A 230 4.15 29.09 23.49
N SER A 231 4.74 30.28 23.39
CA SER A 231 5.06 31.13 24.55
C SER A 231 3.88 32.03 24.90
N LEU A 232 3.76 32.40 26.17
CA LEU A 232 2.78 33.39 26.62
C LEU A 232 3.09 34.77 25.99
N GLN A 233 2.09 35.43 25.41
CA GLN A 233 2.22 36.73 24.74
C GLN A 233 1.28 37.79 25.33
N LEU A 234 1.69 39.06 25.20
CA LEU A 234 0.86 40.23 25.44
C LEU A 234 -0.03 40.51 24.24
N LEU A 235 -1.24 41.01 24.51
CA LEU A 235 -2.19 41.43 23.49
C LEU A 235 -2.59 42.89 23.72
N THR A 236 -2.21 43.75 22.79
CA THR A 236 -2.85 45.05 22.56
C THR A 236 -3.80 44.93 21.38
N ASP A 237 -4.68 45.91 21.17
CA ASP A 237 -5.70 45.87 20.13
C ASP A 237 -5.14 45.82 18.68
N GLU A 238 -3.83 46.01 18.51
CA GLU A 238 -3.16 46.06 17.19
C GLU A 238 -1.95 45.10 17.03
N VAL A 239 -1.27 44.62 18.10
CA VAL A 239 -0.02 43.82 17.99
C VAL A 239 0.13 42.72 19.06
N GLU A 240 0.52 41.51 18.65
CA GLU A 240 1.00 40.44 19.54
C GLU A 240 2.50 40.61 19.89
N ILE A 241 2.84 40.83 21.17
CA ILE A 241 4.24 41.00 21.61
C ILE A 241 4.64 39.95 22.64
N LEU A 242 5.76 39.26 22.37
CA LEU A 242 6.42 38.37 23.32
C LEU A 242 7.14 39.17 24.41
N LEU A 243 7.08 38.68 25.65
CA LEU A 243 7.69 39.37 26.80
C LEU A 243 9.21 39.54 26.61
N PRO A 244 9.76 40.78 26.69
CA PRO A 244 11.19 41.04 26.49
C PRO A 244 11.98 40.71 27.77
N CYS A 245 12.00 39.43 28.14
CA CYS A 245 12.47 38.93 29.45
C CYS A 245 13.94 39.22 29.80
N CYS A 246 14.73 39.79 28.90
CA CYS A 246 16.09 40.28 29.17
C CYS A 246 16.18 41.79 29.47
N ALA A 247 15.11 42.56 29.26
CA ALA A 247 15.04 43.96 29.70
C ALA A 247 14.94 44.04 31.23
N THR A 248 15.63 44.98 31.85
CA THR A 248 15.83 45.03 33.32
C THR A 248 14.53 45.09 34.13
N LYS A 249 13.48 45.74 33.60
CA LYS A 249 12.13 45.76 34.21
C LYS A 249 11.42 44.40 34.12
N PHE A 250 11.64 43.63 33.05
CA PHE A 250 10.94 42.37 32.78
C PHE A 250 11.67 41.13 33.34
N LYS A 251 12.98 41.20 33.61
CA LYS A 251 13.77 40.10 34.21
C LYS A 251 13.16 39.52 35.50
N GLN A 252 12.40 40.33 36.26
CA GLN A 252 11.78 39.93 37.53
C GLN A 252 10.36 39.35 37.37
N HIS A 253 9.76 39.42 36.19
CA HIS A 253 8.38 38.96 35.99
C HIS A 253 8.26 37.44 36.16
N SER A 254 7.14 36.98 36.75
CA SER A 254 6.91 35.56 37.08
C SER A 254 6.99 34.62 35.87
N GLU A 255 6.45 35.05 34.74
CA GLU A 255 6.44 34.34 33.45
C GLU A 255 7.70 34.57 32.59
N CYS A 256 8.68 35.36 33.09
CA CYS A 256 9.99 35.50 32.46
C CYS A 256 11.03 34.62 33.16
N LYS A 257 11.75 33.79 32.39
CA LYS A 257 12.81 32.90 32.90
C LYS A 257 14.02 32.92 31.96
N PRO A 258 14.68 34.08 31.79
CA PRO A 258 15.77 34.27 30.83
C PRO A 258 16.94 33.33 31.10
N ILE A 259 17.59 32.86 30.04
CA ILE A 259 18.76 31.99 30.11
C ILE A 259 19.99 32.89 30.28
N MET A 260 20.62 32.85 31.46
CA MET A 260 21.78 33.70 31.76
C MET A 260 23.03 33.28 30.96
N VAL A 261 23.76 34.24 30.41
CA VAL A 261 24.99 34.02 29.64
C VAL A 261 26.21 34.04 30.59
N PRO A 262 27.05 33.00 30.62
CA PRO A 262 28.30 33.01 31.39
C PRO A 262 29.28 34.07 30.88
N LYS A 263 29.89 34.84 31.79
CA LYS A 263 30.80 35.97 31.46
C LYS A 263 31.99 35.62 30.57
N ASN A 264 32.41 34.35 30.55
CA ASN A 264 33.56 33.87 29.77
C ASN A 264 33.13 33.13 28.47
N ASN A 265 31.86 33.23 28.05
CA ASN A 265 31.39 32.52 26.85
C ASN A 265 31.89 33.22 25.57
N PRO A 266 32.79 32.60 24.77
CA PRO A 266 33.41 33.25 23.62
C PRO A 266 32.41 33.65 22.53
N ASN A 267 31.29 32.92 22.41
CA ASN A 267 30.23 33.19 21.42
C ASN A 267 29.45 34.49 21.71
N TYR A 268 29.52 35.02 22.94
CA TYR A 268 28.66 36.11 23.43
C TYR A 268 29.43 37.28 24.08
N SER A 269 30.74 37.36 23.86
CA SER A 269 31.68 38.28 24.55
C SER A 269 31.34 39.79 24.52
N ASN A 270 30.56 40.26 23.55
CA ASN A 270 30.20 41.67 23.34
C ASN A 270 28.70 41.97 23.50
N PHE A 271 27.94 41.05 24.12
CA PHE A 271 26.50 40.96 24.01
C PHE A 271 25.80 40.87 25.40
N PRO A 272 24.47 41.10 25.50
CA PRO A 272 23.75 41.11 26.77
C PRO A 272 23.87 39.82 27.62
N ASP A 273 23.82 40.00 28.94
CA ASP A 273 23.99 38.94 29.96
C ASP A 273 22.96 37.80 29.94
N CYS A 274 22.01 37.78 29.00
CA CYS A 274 21.01 36.72 28.89
C CYS A 274 20.41 36.58 27.47
N LEU A 275 19.87 35.39 27.19
CA LEU A 275 18.94 35.12 26.10
C LEU A 275 17.51 35.15 26.68
N PRO A 276 16.54 35.86 26.07
CA PRO A 276 15.21 35.97 26.65
C PRO A 276 14.42 34.68 26.40
N TYR A 277 13.80 34.17 27.45
CA TYR A 277 12.92 33.01 27.41
C TYR A 277 11.65 33.33 28.21
N THR A 278 10.51 33.18 27.55
CA THR A 278 9.17 33.37 28.11
C THR A 278 8.54 32.01 28.31
N ARG A 279 7.86 31.80 29.45
CA ARG A 279 7.22 30.52 29.74
C ARG A 279 6.17 30.14 28.71
N THR A 280 6.00 28.84 28.53
CA THR A 280 5.02 28.25 27.61
C THR A 280 3.58 28.46 28.05
N ALA A 281 2.68 28.64 27.09
CA ALA A 281 1.27 28.93 27.33
C ALA A 281 0.58 27.75 28.08
N PRO A 282 0.01 27.99 29.28
CA PRO A 282 -0.66 26.93 30.04
C PRO A 282 -2.06 26.61 29.50
N ALA A 283 -2.59 25.45 29.85
CA ALA A 283 -3.98 25.06 29.59
C ALA A 283 -4.67 24.61 30.89
N PRO A 284 -6.00 24.81 31.03
CA PRO A 284 -6.72 24.39 32.21
C PRO A 284 -6.83 22.86 32.26
N HIS A 285 -6.75 22.28 33.46
CA HIS A 285 -7.02 20.86 33.67
C HIS A 285 -8.41 20.47 33.13
N PRO A 286 -8.65 19.20 32.75
CA PRO A 286 -9.99 18.74 32.37
C PRO A 286 -11.02 19.01 33.47
N LYS A 287 -12.13 19.67 33.11
CA LYS A 287 -13.13 20.25 34.03
C LYS A 287 -12.59 21.36 34.95
N CYS A 288 -11.56 22.06 34.50
CA CYS A 288 -10.96 23.25 35.12
C CYS A 288 -10.48 23.06 36.57
N LYS A 289 -10.06 21.85 36.94
CA LYS A 289 -9.59 21.51 38.29
C LYS A 289 -8.38 22.36 38.72
N LEU A 290 -8.23 22.54 40.04
CA LEU A 290 -7.01 23.07 40.64
C LEU A 290 -5.90 22.01 40.60
N GLY A 291 -4.66 22.44 40.39
CA GLY A 291 -3.51 21.55 40.19
C GLY A 291 -2.25 22.25 39.71
N SER A 292 -1.29 21.44 39.24
CA SER A 292 -0.05 21.85 38.58
C SER A 292 -0.28 22.61 37.26
N ARG A 293 0.73 23.33 36.80
CA ARG A 293 0.79 23.93 35.46
C ARG A 293 0.88 22.83 34.40
N GLU A 294 -0.13 22.78 33.53
CA GLU A 294 -0.10 21.98 32.30
C GLU A 294 0.02 22.89 31.09
N GLN A 295 0.74 22.46 30.06
CA GLN A 295 1.00 23.23 28.85
C GLN A 295 -0.01 22.90 27.75
N ALA A 296 -0.43 23.93 27.00
CA ALA A 296 -1.34 23.80 25.88
C ALA A 296 -0.66 23.18 24.66
N ASN A 297 -1.36 22.32 23.93
CA ASN A 297 -1.01 21.95 22.56
C ASN A 297 -1.92 22.71 21.57
N GLN A 298 -1.35 23.48 20.63
CA GLN A 298 -2.14 24.31 19.71
C GLN A 298 -2.60 23.60 18.42
N VAL A 299 -2.14 22.38 18.18
CA VAL A 299 -2.63 21.52 17.08
C VAL A 299 -3.44 20.35 17.63
N THR A 300 -4.04 19.56 16.74
CA THR A 300 -4.73 18.34 17.17
C THR A 300 -3.68 17.31 17.62
N SER A 301 -4.05 16.38 18.52
CA SER A 301 -3.15 15.29 18.94
C SER A 301 -3.25 14.05 18.04
N PHE A 302 -3.88 14.18 16.86
CA PHE A 302 -4.12 13.09 15.94
C PHE A 302 -3.20 13.21 14.74
N LEU A 303 -2.79 12.07 14.18
CA LEU A 303 -2.07 12.07 12.92
C LEU A 303 -3.07 12.26 11.77
N ASP A 304 -3.55 13.49 11.60
CA ASP A 304 -4.68 13.86 10.74
C ASP A 304 -4.39 14.96 9.71
N ALA A 305 -3.10 15.22 9.47
CA ALA A 305 -2.60 16.17 8.47
C ALA A 305 -3.10 17.60 8.69
N SER A 306 -3.29 17.99 9.96
CA SER A 306 -3.52 19.37 10.39
C SER A 306 -2.47 20.34 9.84
N ILE A 307 -1.22 19.90 9.64
CA ILE A 307 -0.16 20.69 8.98
C ILE A 307 -0.53 21.10 7.53
N ILE A 308 -1.35 20.30 6.85
CA ILE A 308 -1.88 20.58 5.51
C ILE A 308 -3.18 21.36 5.60
N TYR A 309 -4.14 20.86 6.38
CA TYR A 309 -5.54 21.30 6.34
C TYR A 309 -5.86 22.47 7.27
N GLY A 310 -5.02 22.74 8.28
CA GLY A 310 -5.30 23.70 9.35
C GLY A 310 -6.08 23.07 10.52
N THR A 311 -6.11 23.81 11.64
CA THR A 311 -6.73 23.40 12.92
C THR A 311 -7.94 24.27 13.30
N THR A 312 -8.26 25.27 12.48
CA THR A 312 -9.44 26.13 12.65
C THR A 312 -10.27 26.21 11.37
N ILE A 313 -11.57 26.48 11.52
CA ILE A 313 -12.50 26.59 10.38
C ILE A 313 -12.06 27.72 9.43
N GLN A 314 -11.55 28.82 9.98
CA GLN A 314 -11.02 29.96 9.24
C GLN A 314 -9.83 29.55 8.35
N GLN A 315 -8.90 28.73 8.87
CA GLN A 315 -7.78 28.19 8.09
C GLN A 315 -8.25 27.24 6.98
N VAL A 316 -9.18 26.33 7.28
CA VAL A 316 -9.73 25.41 6.27
C VAL A 316 -10.42 26.16 5.13
N GLN A 317 -11.20 27.20 5.46
CA GLN A 317 -11.85 28.05 4.46
C GLN A 317 -10.83 28.84 3.63
N ALA A 318 -9.78 29.37 4.28
CA ALA A 318 -8.67 30.09 3.64
C ALA A 318 -7.83 29.25 2.67
N LEU A 319 -7.88 27.91 2.78
CA LEU A 319 -7.08 26.99 1.98
C LEU A 319 -7.84 26.31 0.84
N ARG A 320 -9.16 26.51 0.71
CA ARG A 320 -10.01 25.81 -0.28
C ARG A 320 -10.38 26.69 -1.47
N THR A 321 -10.47 26.08 -2.66
CA THR A 321 -10.99 26.75 -3.87
C THR A 321 -12.53 26.79 -3.92
N PHE A 322 -13.18 25.93 -3.12
CA PHE A 322 -14.61 25.60 -3.21
C PHE A 322 -15.06 25.15 -4.61
N ARG A 323 -14.13 24.55 -5.38
CA ARG A 323 -14.38 23.95 -6.70
C ARG A 323 -13.70 22.58 -6.79
N ASN A 324 -14.48 21.57 -7.20
CA ASN A 324 -14.04 20.17 -7.39
C ASN A 324 -13.34 19.52 -6.18
N GLY A 325 -13.53 20.05 -4.97
CA GLY A 325 -12.89 19.61 -3.74
C GLY A 325 -11.42 20.01 -3.62
N HIS A 326 -10.92 20.98 -4.39
CA HIS A 326 -9.50 21.34 -4.43
C HIS A 326 -9.05 22.28 -3.31
N LEU A 327 -7.79 22.14 -2.91
CA LEU A 327 -7.01 23.13 -2.15
C LEU A 327 -6.42 24.19 -3.10
N LEU A 328 -6.28 25.42 -2.60
CA LEU A 328 -5.76 26.57 -3.34
C LEU A 328 -4.28 26.39 -3.74
N THR A 329 -3.98 26.77 -4.98
CA THR A 329 -2.62 26.87 -5.53
C THR A 329 -2.41 28.19 -6.27
N ASN A 330 -1.17 28.68 -6.29
CA ASN A 330 -0.81 29.95 -6.92
C ASN A 330 -0.44 29.79 -8.41
N LEU A 331 -1.42 29.99 -9.31
CA LEU A 331 -1.24 29.85 -10.75
C LEU A 331 -0.32 30.91 -11.41
N ASN A 332 -0.06 32.05 -10.75
CA ASN A 332 0.55 33.22 -11.39
C ASN A 332 2.10 33.24 -11.43
N LEU A 333 2.76 32.21 -10.88
CA LEU A 333 4.21 32.03 -11.00
C LEU A 333 4.50 30.77 -11.85
N MET A 334 4.64 30.96 -13.16
CA MET A 334 5.20 29.97 -14.10
C MET A 334 4.54 28.56 -14.04
N ASN A 335 3.20 28.48 -14.11
CA ASN A 335 2.44 27.22 -14.14
C ASN A 335 2.67 26.26 -12.94
N GLN A 336 2.97 26.76 -11.74
CA GLN A 336 3.30 25.90 -10.59
C GLN A 336 2.17 25.78 -9.56
N ASN A 337 1.74 24.53 -9.28
CA ASN A 337 0.91 24.21 -8.13
C ASN A 337 1.73 24.30 -6.82
N ILE A 338 1.86 25.52 -6.29
CA ILE A 338 2.49 25.86 -5.00
C ILE A 338 1.45 26.53 -4.09
N LEU A 339 1.62 26.39 -2.77
CA LEU A 339 0.84 27.10 -1.75
C LEU A 339 0.69 28.61 -2.03
N PRO A 340 -0.48 29.22 -1.75
CA PRO A 340 -0.69 30.66 -1.92
C PRO A 340 0.17 31.49 -0.96
N THR A 341 0.67 32.63 -1.45
CA THR A 341 1.42 33.62 -0.66
C THR A 341 0.47 34.55 0.10
N ILE A 342 0.93 35.09 1.22
CA ILE A 342 0.14 36.00 2.08
C ILE A 342 -0.45 37.22 1.31
N ASN A 343 0.25 37.71 0.28
CA ASN A 343 -0.21 38.82 -0.57
C ASN A 343 -1.49 38.51 -1.36
N ILE A 344 -1.69 37.27 -1.81
CA ILE A 344 -2.94 36.88 -2.49
C ILE A 344 -4.09 36.87 -1.49
N PHE A 345 -3.81 36.51 -0.23
CA PHE A 345 -4.79 36.41 0.84
C PHE A 345 -5.20 37.77 1.44
N CYS A 346 -4.26 38.68 1.72
CA CYS A 346 -4.57 40.05 2.16
C CYS A 346 -5.53 40.76 1.18
N ASN A 347 -5.28 40.59 -0.13
CA ASN A 347 -6.14 41.13 -1.19
C ASN A 347 -7.52 40.47 -1.26
N LEU A 348 -7.64 39.16 -0.97
CA LEU A 348 -8.92 38.45 -0.96
C LEU A 348 -9.80 38.81 0.25
N LEU A 349 -9.21 39.09 1.41
CA LEU A 349 -9.96 39.43 2.64
C LEU A 349 -10.20 40.93 2.86
N LYS A 350 -9.66 41.82 2.01
CA LYS A 350 -9.75 43.29 2.18
C LYS A 350 -9.23 43.80 3.54
N ILE A 351 -8.18 43.17 4.07
CA ILE A 351 -7.52 43.62 5.30
C ILE A 351 -6.67 44.85 5.00
N THR A 352 -6.64 45.82 5.91
CA THR A 352 -5.92 47.09 5.74
C THR A 352 -4.42 46.89 5.59
N THR A 353 -3.80 47.69 4.71
CA THR A 353 -2.40 47.55 4.30
C THR A 353 -1.39 47.69 5.44
N ALA A 354 -1.73 48.39 6.52
CA ALA A 354 -0.88 48.54 7.70
C ALA A 354 -0.53 47.21 8.40
N ASN A 355 -1.42 46.20 8.35
CA ASN A 355 -1.17 44.88 8.95
C ASN A 355 -0.54 43.88 7.97
N CYS A 356 -0.43 44.23 6.69
CA CYS A 356 0.16 43.37 5.65
C CYS A 356 1.54 43.84 5.17
N ASP A 357 2.11 44.90 5.76
CA ASP A 357 3.48 45.33 5.52
C ASP A 357 4.35 45.17 6.78
N LEU A 358 5.41 44.36 6.65
CA LEU A 358 6.69 44.47 7.36
C LEU A 358 7.64 43.38 6.84
N THR A 359 8.38 43.74 5.78
CA THR A 359 9.69 43.19 5.37
C THR A 359 9.84 41.75 4.85
N ASN A 360 8.80 40.90 4.72
CA ASN A 360 8.98 39.57 4.11
C ASN A 360 7.75 39.08 3.29
N LYS A 361 7.94 38.87 1.98
CA LYS A 361 6.86 38.70 0.98
C LYS A 361 6.21 37.30 0.88
N TYR A 362 6.63 36.32 1.70
CA TYR A 362 6.41 34.90 1.39
C TYR A 362 5.92 33.99 2.55
N TYR A 363 5.26 34.53 3.58
CA TYR A 363 4.68 33.69 4.65
C TYR A 363 3.39 32.95 4.22
N SER A 364 3.12 31.81 4.86
CA SER A 364 1.92 30.97 4.65
C SER A 364 1.07 30.92 5.93
N LEU A 365 -0.25 30.99 5.78
CA LEU A 365 -1.19 31.36 6.85
C LEU A 365 -1.52 30.32 7.94
N ASN A 366 -1.13 29.06 7.80
CA ASN A 366 -1.55 28.05 8.79
C ASN A 366 -0.89 28.23 10.17
N SER A 367 0.33 28.75 10.18
CA SER A 367 1.04 29.15 11.39
C SER A 367 2.43 29.65 10.99
N ASN A 368 2.89 30.68 11.70
CA ASN A 368 4.19 31.31 11.47
C ASN A 368 5.39 30.34 11.64
N HIS A 369 5.21 29.19 12.30
CA HIS A 369 6.24 28.15 12.42
C HIS A 369 6.44 27.29 11.16
N LEU A 370 5.52 27.25 10.20
CA LEU A 370 5.58 26.29 9.09
C LEU A 370 6.66 26.57 8.04
N ASN A 371 7.24 27.78 8.06
CA ASN A 371 8.37 28.14 7.21
C ASN A 371 9.73 27.94 7.90
N PHE A 372 9.76 27.31 9.08
CA PHE A 372 10.99 27.10 9.86
C PHE A 372 12.11 26.48 9.02
N LEU A 373 11.82 25.41 8.27
CA LEU A 373 12.74 24.81 7.29
C LEU A 373 12.04 24.59 5.95
N GLN A 374 12.68 25.01 4.86
CA GLN A 374 12.18 24.82 3.47
C GLN A 374 11.76 23.38 3.15
N SER A 375 12.44 22.41 3.75
CA SER A 375 12.18 20.98 3.59
C SER A 375 10.79 20.54 4.05
N ILE A 376 10.21 21.17 5.09
CA ILE A 376 8.81 20.95 5.48
C ILE A 376 7.87 21.46 4.38
N SER A 377 8.14 22.66 3.87
CA SER A 377 7.34 23.28 2.81
C SER A 377 7.34 22.45 1.52
N ILE A 378 8.42 21.72 1.23
CA ILE A 378 8.47 20.73 0.13
C ILE A 378 7.51 19.57 0.39
N LEU A 379 7.58 18.91 1.56
CA LEU A 379 6.67 17.81 1.91
C LEU A 379 5.20 18.28 1.91
N ARG A 380 4.92 19.47 2.46
CA ARG A 380 3.58 20.07 2.46
C ARG A 380 3.05 20.35 1.05
N ASN A 381 3.88 20.87 0.13
CA ASN A 381 3.51 21.05 -1.27
C ASN A 381 3.23 19.71 -1.98
N ILE A 382 4.04 18.68 -1.73
CA ILE A 382 3.86 17.32 -2.29
C ILE A 382 2.51 16.73 -1.86
N TRP A 383 2.18 16.81 -0.57
CA TRP A 383 0.92 16.29 -0.06
C TRP A 383 -0.32 17.13 -0.45
N LEU A 384 -0.17 18.45 -0.65
CA LEU A 384 -1.22 19.29 -1.23
C LEU A 384 -1.53 18.88 -2.68
N ARG A 385 -0.49 18.64 -3.49
CA ARG A 385 -0.66 18.11 -4.86
C ARG A 385 -1.36 16.76 -4.86
N GLN A 386 -1.00 15.88 -3.92
CA GLN A 386 -1.63 14.57 -3.76
C GLN A 386 -3.14 14.69 -3.46
N HIS A 387 -3.55 15.63 -2.61
CA HIS A 387 -4.97 15.91 -2.36
C HIS A 387 -5.70 16.33 -3.65
N ASN A 388 -5.16 17.31 -4.38
CA ASN A 388 -5.79 17.79 -5.63
C ASN A 388 -5.83 16.71 -6.73
N ARG A 389 -4.81 15.83 -6.81
CA ARG A 389 -4.80 14.65 -7.70
C ARG A 389 -5.93 13.67 -7.35
N ILE A 390 -6.11 13.35 -6.07
CA ILE A 390 -7.18 12.45 -5.60
C ILE A 390 -8.56 13.06 -5.85
N ALA A 391 -8.77 14.34 -5.51
CA ALA A 391 -10.04 15.04 -5.72
C ALA A 391 -10.45 15.09 -7.19
N THR A 392 -9.50 15.34 -8.09
CA THR A 392 -9.72 15.31 -9.55
C THR A 392 -10.15 13.91 -10.02
N ASN A 393 -9.44 12.87 -9.58
CA ASN A 393 -9.75 11.48 -9.95
C ASN A 393 -11.11 11.02 -9.41
N LEU A 394 -11.49 11.43 -8.19
CA LEU A 394 -12.82 11.18 -7.63
C LEU A 394 -13.92 11.91 -8.42
N LYS A 395 -13.69 13.15 -8.87
CA LYS A 395 -14.67 13.89 -9.67
C LYS A 395 -14.95 13.25 -11.03
N ILE A 396 -13.94 12.61 -11.64
CA ILE A 396 -14.10 11.89 -12.92
C ILE A 396 -15.05 10.71 -12.77
N ILE A 397 -14.86 9.86 -11.75
CA ILE A 397 -15.70 8.67 -11.55
C ILE A 397 -17.05 8.98 -10.88
N ASN A 398 -17.11 10.03 -10.05
CA ASN A 398 -18.30 10.45 -9.31
C ASN A 398 -18.68 11.89 -9.69
N SER A 399 -19.03 12.09 -10.96
CA SER A 399 -19.41 13.40 -11.51
C SER A 399 -20.53 14.09 -10.72
N HIS A 400 -21.41 13.30 -10.10
CA HIS A 400 -22.54 13.73 -9.27
C HIS A 400 -22.17 14.17 -7.84
N TRP A 401 -20.93 13.98 -7.38
CA TRP A 401 -20.52 14.43 -6.03
C TRP A 401 -20.35 15.96 -5.95
N SER A 402 -20.77 16.51 -4.80
CA SER A 402 -20.58 17.91 -4.43
C SER A 402 -19.14 18.22 -4.03
N ASP A 403 -18.77 19.51 -4.07
CA ASP A 403 -17.44 20.00 -3.64
C ASP A 403 -17.06 19.49 -2.25
N GLU A 404 -17.98 19.58 -1.28
CA GLU A 404 -17.73 19.16 0.10
C GLU A 404 -17.47 17.65 0.21
N LYS A 405 -18.22 16.81 -0.52
CA LYS A 405 -18.01 15.36 -0.50
C LYS A 405 -16.65 15.00 -1.12
N LEU A 406 -16.25 15.69 -2.19
CA LEU A 406 -14.94 15.51 -2.83
C LEU A 406 -13.79 15.93 -1.92
N TYR A 407 -13.89 17.11 -1.29
CA TYR A 407 -12.89 17.59 -0.33
C TYR A 407 -12.73 16.63 0.86
N GLN A 408 -13.83 16.21 1.49
CA GLN A 408 -13.77 15.37 2.70
C GLN A 408 -13.27 13.96 2.41
N GLU A 409 -13.71 13.29 1.33
CA GLU A 409 -13.15 11.98 0.98
C GLU A 409 -11.68 12.08 0.55
N SER A 410 -11.28 13.15 -0.16
CA SER A 410 -9.87 13.38 -0.52
C SER A 410 -8.99 13.62 0.71
N ARG A 411 -9.45 14.44 1.67
CA ARG A 411 -8.80 14.64 2.99
C ARG A 411 -8.65 13.31 3.72
N ARG A 412 -9.73 12.53 3.80
CA ARG A 412 -9.78 11.23 4.48
C ARG A 412 -8.82 10.20 3.86
N ILE A 413 -8.71 10.13 2.54
CA ILE A 413 -7.74 9.25 1.84
C ILE A 413 -6.30 9.71 2.08
N VAL A 414 -6.00 11.00 1.98
CA VAL A 414 -4.64 11.54 2.22
C VAL A 414 -4.18 11.26 3.65
N ILE A 415 -5.04 11.46 4.64
CA ILE A 415 -4.76 11.12 6.05
C ILE A 415 -4.43 9.64 6.19
N ALA A 416 -5.23 8.75 5.58
CA ALA A 416 -4.96 7.31 5.63
C ALA A 416 -3.63 6.93 4.96
N GLN A 417 -3.23 7.59 3.86
CA GLN A 417 -1.93 7.39 3.23
C GLN A 417 -0.76 7.83 4.14
N LEU A 418 -0.87 8.99 4.77
CA LEU A 418 0.13 9.53 5.70
C LEU A 418 0.26 8.66 6.97
N GLN A 419 -0.87 8.22 7.54
CA GLN A 419 -0.92 7.27 8.64
C GLN A 419 -0.23 5.95 8.26
N HIS A 420 -0.57 5.38 7.10
CA HIS A 420 0.01 4.10 6.64
C HIS A 420 1.54 4.17 6.49
N ILE A 421 2.06 5.21 5.82
CA ILE A 421 3.50 5.43 5.61
C ILE A 421 4.22 5.60 6.95
N THR A 422 3.69 6.44 7.84
CA THR A 422 4.34 6.74 9.13
C THR A 422 4.51 5.48 9.98
N TYR A 423 3.47 4.65 10.08
CA TYR A 423 3.50 3.46 10.92
C TYR A 423 4.21 2.25 10.31
N ASN A 424 4.36 2.17 8.97
CA ASN A 424 4.92 0.97 8.32
C ASN A 424 6.23 1.18 7.57
N GLU A 425 6.60 2.42 7.20
CA GLU A 425 7.91 2.74 6.60
C GLU A 425 8.83 3.52 7.56
N PHE A 426 8.30 4.49 8.32
CA PHE A 426 9.13 5.37 9.16
C PHE A 426 9.40 4.82 10.56
N LEU A 427 8.36 4.51 11.35
CA LEU A 427 8.52 4.06 12.74
C LEU A 427 9.45 2.85 12.91
N PRO A 428 9.41 1.78 12.07
CA PRO A 428 10.29 0.62 12.24
C PRO A 428 11.79 0.97 12.25
N ASN A 429 12.19 2.00 11.52
CA ASN A 429 13.58 2.47 11.43
C ASN A 429 13.96 3.38 12.61
N LEU A 430 13.00 4.11 13.18
CA LEU A 430 13.21 5.01 14.31
C LEU A 430 13.35 4.24 15.63
N ILE A 431 12.31 3.48 16.00
CA ILE A 431 12.20 2.83 17.31
C ILE A 431 12.71 1.38 17.35
N GLY A 432 13.05 0.82 16.18
CA GLY A 432 13.43 -0.57 16.01
C GLY A 432 12.23 -1.52 15.85
N LYS A 433 12.43 -2.60 15.08
CA LYS A 433 11.37 -3.58 14.75
C LYS A 433 10.81 -4.30 15.98
N GLU A 434 11.61 -4.50 17.02
CA GLU A 434 11.16 -5.15 18.27
C GLU A 434 10.10 -4.29 18.97
N ASN A 435 10.38 -3.00 19.22
CA ASN A 435 9.41 -2.11 19.86
C ASN A 435 8.19 -1.84 18.94
N TRP A 436 8.40 -1.76 17.63
CA TRP A 436 7.30 -1.64 16.66
C TRP A 436 6.27 -2.78 16.76
N LEU A 437 6.73 -4.01 17.05
CA LEU A 437 5.85 -5.15 17.32
C LEU A 437 5.32 -5.15 18.77
N LYS A 438 6.18 -4.93 19.77
CA LYS A 438 5.85 -4.91 21.20
C LYS A 438 4.73 -3.92 21.55
N PHE A 439 4.73 -2.74 20.92
CA PHE A 439 3.70 -1.71 21.11
C PHE A 439 2.51 -1.83 20.14
N ASN A 440 2.42 -2.91 19.34
CA ASN A 440 1.36 -3.17 18.37
C ASN A 440 1.17 -2.03 17.34
N LEU A 441 2.29 -1.46 16.86
CA LEU A 441 2.29 -0.30 15.96
C LEU A 441 2.09 -0.70 14.50
N ARG A 442 2.54 -1.89 14.10
CA ARG A 442 2.31 -2.49 12.78
C ARG A 442 0.83 -2.43 12.35
N SER A 443 0.57 -2.06 11.10
CA SER A 443 -0.78 -2.10 10.52
C SER A 443 -1.22 -3.52 10.16
N GLU A 444 -2.54 -3.73 10.13
CA GLU A 444 -3.14 -5.01 9.73
C GLU A 444 -2.84 -5.32 8.26
N THR A 445 -2.58 -6.58 7.93
CA THR A 445 -2.29 -7.00 6.54
C THR A 445 -3.55 -7.20 5.70
N ASN A 446 -4.66 -7.57 6.33
CA ASN A 446 -5.97 -7.82 5.75
C ASN A 446 -7.08 -7.44 6.75
N GLY A 447 -8.31 -7.25 6.27
CA GLY A 447 -9.45 -6.89 7.12
C GLY A 447 -9.28 -5.58 7.90
N TYR A 448 -9.87 -5.53 9.09
CA TYR A 448 -10.00 -4.34 9.95
C TYR A 448 -9.31 -4.51 11.31
N SER A 449 -8.88 -3.38 11.88
CA SER A 449 -8.45 -3.29 13.28
C SER A 449 -9.66 -3.23 14.22
N TYR A 450 -9.55 -3.95 15.34
CA TYR A 450 -10.50 -3.93 16.45
C TYR A 450 -9.89 -3.27 17.71
N ASN A 451 -8.70 -2.68 17.58
CA ASN A 451 -7.89 -2.21 18.71
C ASN A 451 -8.28 -0.81 19.24
N TYR A 452 -9.30 -0.17 18.67
CA TYR A 452 -9.77 1.13 19.17
C TYR A 452 -10.35 1.01 20.58
N ASN A 453 -9.88 1.86 21.50
CA ASN A 453 -10.34 1.87 22.88
C ASN A 453 -10.68 3.30 23.33
N TYR A 454 -11.97 3.59 23.52
CA TYR A 454 -12.48 4.88 23.96
C TYR A 454 -12.06 5.29 25.39
N ASN A 455 -11.50 4.37 26.19
CA ASN A 455 -10.94 4.68 27.51
C ASN A 455 -9.48 5.15 27.45
N ILE A 456 -8.82 5.05 26.28
CA ILE A 456 -7.45 5.54 26.10
C ILE A 456 -7.51 7.01 25.68
N ASP A 457 -6.89 7.86 26.50
CA ASP A 457 -6.59 9.23 26.12
C ASP A 457 -5.41 9.26 25.14
N SER A 458 -5.70 9.75 23.93
CA SER A 458 -4.81 9.93 22.78
C SER A 458 -4.15 11.30 22.71
N THR A 459 -4.38 12.18 23.68
CA THR A 459 -3.73 13.49 23.77
C THR A 459 -2.21 13.33 23.81
N VAL A 460 -1.47 14.21 23.14
CA VAL A 460 0.00 14.13 23.09
C VAL A 460 0.62 14.19 24.48
N ILE A 461 1.55 13.28 24.74
CA ILE A 461 2.36 13.19 25.95
C ILE A 461 3.29 14.40 26.01
N ASN A 462 3.23 15.15 27.12
CA ASN A 462 4.03 16.36 27.34
C ASN A 462 5.55 16.10 27.17
N THR A 463 6.03 14.95 27.65
CA THR A 463 7.42 14.49 27.47
C THR A 463 7.79 14.16 26.03
N TYR A 464 6.85 13.67 25.20
CA TYR A 464 7.11 13.52 23.77
C TYR A 464 7.24 14.89 23.10
N ALA A 465 6.30 15.80 23.37
CA ALA A 465 6.34 17.17 22.84
C ALA A 465 7.65 17.91 23.19
N THR A 466 8.03 17.90 24.46
CA THR A 466 9.10 18.79 24.94
C THR A 466 10.50 18.20 24.84
N THR A 467 10.65 16.87 24.87
CA THR A 467 11.99 16.25 24.82
C THR A 467 12.10 15.18 23.72
N ALA A 468 11.42 14.04 23.87
CA ALA A 468 11.74 12.85 23.06
C ALA A 468 11.40 13.04 21.57
N GLY A 469 10.36 13.80 21.24
CA GLY A 469 9.94 14.08 19.87
C GLY A 469 10.86 15.05 19.12
N GLN A 470 11.73 15.80 19.82
CA GLN A 470 12.65 16.78 19.21
C GLN A 470 14.06 16.22 18.94
N TYR A 471 14.25 14.90 19.08
CA TYR A 471 15.54 14.24 18.80
C TYR A 471 16.13 14.55 17.41
N PHE A 472 15.26 14.73 16.41
CA PHE A 472 15.64 14.97 15.01
C PHE A 472 16.52 16.22 14.80
N VAL A 473 16.50 17.16 15.75
CA VAL A 473 17.28 18.40 15.72
C VAL A 473 18.78 18.16 15.66
N THR A 474 19.27 17.12 16.35
CA THR A 474 20.72 16.78 16.39
C THR A 474 21.20 16.16 15.07
N MET A 475 20.31 15.55 14.31
CA MET A 475 20.62 14.74 13.13
C MET A 475 20.82 15.54 11.84
N PHE A 476 20.52 16.85 11.85
CA PHE A 476 20.66 17.72 10.69
C PHE A 476 22.11 17.95 10.28
N GLY A 477 22.40 17.79 9.00
CA GLY A 477 23.67 18.20 8.39
C GLY A 477 23.89 19.72 8.45
N LYS A 478 25.15 20.14 8.38
CA LYS A 478 25.55 21.57 8.41
C LYS A 478 25.18 22.35 7.15
N TYR A 479 25.11 21.65 6.01
CA TYR A 479 24.86 22.22 4.70
C TYR A 479 23.74 21.44 4.01
N PHE A 480 22.91 22.15 3.24
CA PHE A 480 22.14 21.51 2.18
C PHE A 480 22.97 21.55 0.90
N LEU A 481 23.12 20.39 0.24
CA LEU A 481 23.77 20.27 -1.06
C LEU A 481 22.71 20.09 -2.13
N TRP A 482 23.06 20.42 -3.37
CA TRP A 482 22.25 20.12 -4.54
C TRP A 482 23.05 19.25 -5.51
N HIS A 483 22.50 18.11 -5.93
CA HIS A 483 23.17 17.15 -6.82
C HIS A 483 22.43 17.06 -8.17
N LYS A 484 23.18 16.94 -9.28
CA LYS A 484 22.62 16.55 -10.59
C LYS A 484 22.33 15.04 -10.66
N ASN A 485 21.76 14.59 -11.79
CA ASN A 485 21.48 13.18 -12.09
C ASN A 485 22.69 12.25 -11.85
N ASP A 486 23.89 12.75 -12.13
CA ASP A 486 25.21 12.09 -12.03
C ASP A 486 25.84 12.16 -10.62
N GLY A 487 25.14 12.74 -9.65
CA GLY A 487 25.65 12.93 -8.28
C GLY A 487 26.55 14.16 -8.10
N ILE A 488 26.86 14.90 -9.17
CA ILE A 488 27.74 16.07 -9.09
C ILE A 488 27.09 17.17 -8.25
N LYS A 489 27.81 17.59 -7.20
CA LYS A 489 27.48 18.72 -6.33
C LYS A 489 27.52 20.03 -7.11
N ILE A 490 26.35 20.66 -7.29
CA ILE A 490 26.15 21.91 -8.05
C ILE A 490 26.45 23.13 -7.17
N LEU A 491 25.91 23.10 -5.95
CA LEU A 491 25.81 24.23 -5.06
C LEU A 491 25.74 23.73 -3.61
N GLU A 492 26.20 24.56 -2.69
CA GLU A 492 26.26 24.32 -1.25
C GLU A 492 25.89 25.62 -0.54
N ARG A 493 25.02 25.54 0.47
CA ARG A 493 24.73 26.65 1.39
C ARG A 493 24.60 26.13 2.80
N GLN A 494 24.90 26.99 3.78
CA GLN A 494 24.76 26.66 5.19
C GLN A 494 23.27 26.60 5.57
N LEU A 495 22.90 25.68 6.46
CA LEU A 495 21.52 25.48 6.90
C LEU A 495 20.87 26.77 7.44
N ASN A 496 21.66 27.66 8.07
CA ASN A 496 21.17 28.93 8.60
C ASN A 496 20.61 29.90 7.54
N GLU A 497 21.05 29.78 6.27
CA GLU A 497 20.53 30.58 5.15
C GLU A 497 19.10 30.18 4.76
N TYR A 498 18.66 28.96 5.11
CA TYR A 498 17.35 28.42 4.72
C TYR A 498 16.25 28.67 5.78
N PHE A 499 16.60 29.10 6.99
CA PHE A 499 15.61 29.34 8.05
C PHE A 499 14.71 30.52 7.69
N ASN A 500 13.40 30.28 7.58
CA ASN A 500 12.37 31.28 7.25
C ASN A 500 12.63 32.05 5.94
N ASP A 501 13.23 31.39 4.96
CA ASP A 501 13.31 31.86 3.57
C ASP A 501 12.71 30.76 2.66
N PRO A 502 11.61 31.01 1.92
CA PRO A 502 11.07 30.06 0.96
C PRO A 502 11.44 30.39 -0.51
N GLU A 503 12.28 31.40 -0.79
CA GLU A 503 12.52 31.93 -2.14
C GLU A 503 13.02 30.85 -3.13
N LEU A 504 13.87 29.94 -2.65
CA LEU A 504 14.43 28.82 -3.43
C LEU A 504 13.37 27.80 -3.89
N LEU A 505 12.20 27.74 -3.24
CA LEU A 505 11.11 26.82 -3.57
C LEU A 505 10.32 27.21 -4.83
N PHE A 506 10.46 28.45 -5.32
CA PHE A 506 9.73 28.93 -6.49
C PHE A 506 10.38 28.56 -7.84
N SER A 507 11.52 27.86 -7.81
CA SER A 507 12.21 27.37 -9.02
C SER A 507 12.06 25.85 -9.20
N LYS A 508 11.72 25.45 -10.43
CA LYS A 508 11.34 24.06 -10.76
C LYS A 508 12.47 23.05 -10.52
N ASP A 509 13.71 23.41 -10.87
CA ASP A 509 14.85 22.51 -10.73
C ASP A 509 15.31 22.33 -9.27
N GLN A 510 15.26 23.37 -8.43
CA GLN A 510 15.85 23.31 -7.09
C GLN A 510 15.09 22.38 -6.12
N THR A 511 13.76 22.24 -6.27
CA THR A 511 12.99 21.26 -5.47
C THR A 511 13.42 19.82 -5.77
N ARG A 512 13.71 19.50 -7.05
CA ARG A 512 14.20 18.18 -7.47
C ARG A 512 15.58 17.87 -6.89
N GLU A 513 16.53 18.80 -7.05
CA GLU A 513 17.92 18.53 -6.62
C GLU A 513 18.03 18.49 -5.08
N LEU A 514 17.18 19.22 -4.35
CA LEU A 514 17.10 19.16 -2.90
C LEU A 514 16.45 17.86 -2.41
N LEU A 515 15.43 17.34 -3.10
CA LEU A 515 14.88 16.01 -2.78
C LEU A 515 15.91 14.89 -3.03
N ARG A 516 16.76 15.02 -4.05
CA ARG A 516 17.86 14.05 -4.29
C ARG A 516 18.89 14.04 -3.18
N TYR A 517 19.30 15.22 -2.69
CA TYR A 517 20.10 15.34 -1.46
C TYR A 517 19.43 14.60 -0.29
N VAL A 518 18.15 14.90 -0.04
CA VAL A 518 17.37 14.31 1.06
C VAL A 518 17.32 12.78 1.03
N LEU A 519 17.33 12.19 -0.16
CA LEU A 519 17.22 10.75 -0.38
C LEU A 519 18.56 10.00 -0.38
N ARG A 520 19.67 10.69 -0.67
CA ARG A 520 21.00 10.09 -0.87
C ARG A 520 21.99 10.39 0.24
N GLU A 521 21.86 11.52 0.91
CA GLU A 521 22.83 11.94 1.92
C GLU A 521 22.46 11.34 3.28
N PRO A 522 23.45 10.75 3.99
CA PRO A 522 23.24 10.18 5.30
C PRO A 522 22.93 11.27 6.34
N ILE A 523 22.26 10.86 7.41
CA ILE A 523 22.12 11.68 8.62
C ILE A 523 23.47 11.81 9.36
N ASN A 524 23.61 12.85 10.18
CA ASN A 524 24.67 12.84 11.20
C ASN A 524 24.38 11.72 12.21
N GLU A 525 25.37 10.90 12.54
CA GLU A 525 25.21 9.81 13.53
C GLU A 525 25.25 10.32 14.97
N SER A 526 26.17 11.25 15.29
CA SER A 526 26.40 11.65 16.66
C SER A 526 25.29 12.55 17.20
N MET A 527 24.48 12.02 18.13
CA MET A 527 23.49 12.78 18.88
C MET A 527 24.14 13.75 19.91
N THR A 528 25.47 13.66 20.14
CA THR A 528 26.30 14.59 20.92
C THR A 528 26.97 15.68 20.07
N TYR A 529 26.74 15.71 18.75
CA TYR A 529 27.22 16.77 17.87
C TYR A 529 26.04 17.50 17.22
N VAL A 530 25.84 18.76 17.61
CA VAL A 530 24.85 19.65 16.98
C VAL A 530 25.59 20.62 16.07
N ASN A 531 25.13 20.71 14.82
CA ASN A 531 25.76 21.62 13.86
C ASN A 531 25.61 23.09 14.30
N ASP A 532 26.57 23.93 13.89
CA ASP A 532 26.67 25.33 14.29
C ASP A 532 25.44 26.19 13.91
N ASN A 533 24.60 25.75 12.98
CA ASN A 533 23.36 26.44 12.61
C ASN A 533 22.26 26.36 13.67
N PHE A 534 22.22 25.31 14.51
CA PHE A 534 21.32 25.23 15.67
C PHE A 534 21.98 25.64 16.98
N TYR A 535 23.30 25.50 17.06
CA TYR A 535 24.08 25.78 18.26
C TYR A 535 24.41 27.28 18.43
N ASN A 536 25.17 27.92 17.53
CA ASN A 536 25.61 29.32 17.72
C ASN A 536 25.39 30.26 16.52
N LYS A 537 24.61 29.84 15.52
CA LYS A 537 24.15 30.65 14.38
C LYS A 537 22.63 30.61 14.17
N PHE A 538 21.86 30.12 15.13
CA PHE A 538 20.41 29.99 14.99
C PHE A 538 19.74 31.37 14.81
N PHE A 539 19.02 31.52 13.69
CA PHE A 539 18.51 32.80 13.14
C PHE A 539 19.53 33.94 12.97
N LYS A 540 20.84 33.66 12.99
CA LYS A 540 21.89 34.67 12.80
C LYS A 540 21.90 35.19 11.36
N ARG A 541 21.63 36.48 11.18
CA ARG A 541 21.75 37.21 9.90
C ARG A 541 22.58 38.48 10.13
N LYS A 542 23.65 38.69 9.34
CA LYS A 542 24.66 39.77 9.53
C LYS A 542 25.29 39.76 10.93
N GLU A 543 25.58 40.94 11.50
CA GLU A 543 26.28 41.13 12.80
C GLU A 543 25.38 40.89 14.05
N ASN A 544 24.14 40.43 13.85
CA ASN A 544 23.18 40.23 14.94
C ASN A 544 23.56 39.05 15.86
N LEU A 545 22.95 39.04 17.05
CA LEU A 545 23.02 37.91 17.98
C LEU A 545 22.51 36.60 17.33
N ALA A 546 23.01 35.46 17.80
CA ALA A 546 22.39 34.16 17.55
C ALA A 546 21.62 33.69 18.79
N TYR A 547 20.56 32.91 18.57
CA TYR A 547 20.01 32.04 19.60
C TYR A 547 20.77 30.70 19.66
N GLU A 548 20.49 29.93 20.70
CA GLU A 548 20.99 28.57 20.87
C GLU A 548 19.81 27.64 21.14
N PHE A 549 19.50 26.79 20.16
CA PHE A 549 18.23 26.06 20.15
C PHE A 549 18.21 24.91 21.17
N MET A 550 19.35 24.27 21.41
CA MET A 550 19.48 23.19 22.40
C MET A 550 19.26 23.69 23.84
N ALA A 551 19.77 24.88 24.17
CA ALA A 551 19.53 25.53 25.45
C ALA A 551 18.04 25.87 25.66
N LEU A 552 17.30 26.22 24.60
CA LEU A 552 15.84 26.42 24.65
C LEU A 552 15.10 25.11 24.95
N ILE A 553 15.48 23.98 24.34
CA ILE A 553 14.84 22.68 24.61
C ILE A 553 15.06 22.25 26.07
N LEU A 554 16.29 22.39 26.59
CA LEU A 554 16.59 22.11 28.00
C LEU A 554 15.80 23.02 28.96
N GLN A 555 15.71 24.32 28.67
CA GLN A 555 14.94 25.26 29.46
C GLN A 555 13.43 24.94 29.43
N MET A 556 12.92 24.54 28.27
CA MET A 556 11.53 24.14 28.08
C MET A 556 11.21 22.82 28.82
N GLY A 557 12.13 21.86 28.85
CA GLY A 557 12.01 20.66 29.70
C GLY A 557 11.83 21.00 31.18
N ARG A 558 12.55 22.03 31.67
CA ARG A 558 12.41 22.53 33.05
C ARG A 558 11.11 23.34 33.25
N ASP A 559 10.69 24.16 32.27
CA ASP A 559 9.42 24.90 32.32
C ASP A 559 8.19 23.98 32.32
N HIS A 560 8.26 22.89 31.56
CA HIS A 560 7.23 21.85 31.52
C HIS A 560 7.27 20.91 32.73
N GLY A 561 8.23 21.05 33.64
CA GLY A 561 8.37 20.16 34.80
C GLY A 561 8.57 18.69 34.39
N ILE A 562 9.36 18.43 33.35
CA ILE A 562 9.64 17.06 32.90
C ILE A 562 10.47 16.34 33.99
N PRO A 563 10.07 15.13 34.42
CA PRO A 563 10.85 14.35 35.39
C PRO A 563 12.28 14.04 34.92
N PRO A 564 13.23 13.83 35.85
CA PRO A 564 14.60 13.44 35.53
C PRO A 564 14.70 12.17 34.67
N TYR A 565 15.86 12.00 34.03
CA TYR A 565 16.15 10.80 33.21
C TYR A 565 15.92 9.49 33.97
N THR A 566 16.40 9.39 35.22
CA THR A 566 16.33 8.17 36.05
C THR A 566 14.90 7.67 36.24
N VAL A 567 13.94 8.58 36.44
CA VAL A 567 12.51 8.28 36.59
C VAL A 567 11.92 7.67 35.32
N TRP A 568 12.29 8.20 34.15
CA TRP A 568 11.82 7.68 32.86
C TRP A 568 12.51 6.38 32.46
N ARG A 569 13.80 6.22 32.79
CA ARG A 569 14.56 4.98 32.61
C ARG A 569 13.90 3.83 33.37
N GLU A 570 13.57 4.03 34.64
CA GLU A 570 12.88 3.05 35.49
C GLU A 570 11.46 2.76 34.97
N TYR A 571 10.69 3.79 34.59
CA TYR A 571 9.34 3.62 34.01
C TYR A 571 9.35 2.79 32.71
N CYS A 572 10.36 2.99 31.86
CA CYS A 572 10.53 2.24 30.60
C CYS A 572 11.12 0.83 30.78
N GLY A 573 11.32 0.37 32.02
CA GLY A 573 11.81 -0.98 32.34
C GLY A 573 13.33 -1.12 32.32
N GLY A 574 14.07 -0.01 32.34
CA GLY A 574 15.52 -0.01 32.54
C GLY A 574 15.91 -0.30 34.00
N SER A 575 17.19 -0.58 34.22
CA SER A 575 17.76 -0.71 35.56
C SER A 575 17.64 0.60 36.35
N LYS A 576 17.51 0.49 37.67
CA LYS A 576 17.52 1.64 38.57
C LYS A 576 18.95 2.18 38.70
N ILE A 577 19.11 3.48 38.47
CA ILE A 577 20.40 4.17 38.49
C ILE A 577 20.53 4.85 39.86
N HIS A 578 21.61 4.55 40.58
CA HIS A 578 21.93 5.08 41.91
C HIS A 578 23.19 5.96 41.90
N SER A 579 24.09 5.73 40.95
CA SER A 579 25.37 6.44 40.81
C SER A 579 25.66 6.78 39.35
N PHE A 580 26.54 7.75 39.11
CA PHE A 580 26.97 8.08 37.75
C PHE A 580 27.68 6.89 37.06
N ASN A 581 28.29 5.97 37.81
CA ASN A 581 28.98 4.80 37.24
C ASN A 581 27.99 3.78 36.65
N ASP A 582 26.74 3.75 37.13
CA ASP A 582 25.73 2.80 36.66
C ASP A 582 25.30 3.11 35.21
N LEU A 583 25.63 4.31 34.72
CA LEU A 583 25.40 4.76 33.34
C LEU A 583 26.49 4.28 32.35
N MET A 584 27.60 3.69 32.82
CA MET A 584 28.80 3.46 32.00
C MET A 584 28.53 2.62 30.75
N ASP A 585 27.73 1.56 30.88
CA ASP A 585 27.37 0.67 29.78
C ASP A 585 26.15 1.13 28.98
N ASP A 586 25.36 2.08 29.51
CA ASP A 586 24.13 2.59 28.89
C ASP A 586 24.40 3.73 27.88
N LEU A 587 25.48 4.50 28.04
CA LEU A 587 25.74 5.72 27.27
C LEU A 587 26.81 5.57 26.17
N ILE A 588 26.63 6.29 25.07
CA ILE A 588 27.67 6.52 24.07
C ILE A 588 28.83 7.27 24.75
N ASP A 589 30.05 6.74 24.63
CA ASP A 589 31.28 7.26 25.27
C ASP A 589 31.14 7.61 26.76
N GLY A 590 30.45 6.72 27.49
CA GLY A 590 30.15 6.87 28.92
C GLY A 590 31.33 7.33 29.79
N THR A 591 32.56 6.88 29.52
CA THR A 591 33.76 7.25 30.30
C THR A 591 34.00 8.77 30.34
N GLU A 592 33.82 9.47 29.22
CA GLU A 592 34.02 10.93 29.15
C GLU A 592 32.76 11.67 29.62
N MET A 593 31.59 11.20 29.19
CA MET A 593 30.30 11.81 29.55
C MET A 593 30.06 11.79 31.07
N ILE A 594 30.30 10.67 31.74
CA ILE A 594 30.17 10.51 33.19
C ILE A 594 31.09 11.47 33.94
N LYS A 595 32.35 11.59 33.49
CA LYS A 595 33.36 12.47 34.09
C LYS A 595 32.95 13.94 34.04
N GLU A 596 32.28 14.38 32.97
CA GLU A 596 31.78 15.75 32.86
C GLU A 596 30.44 15.96 33.59
N LEU A 597 29.51 15.01 33.49
CA LEU A 597 28.24 15.02 34.22
C LEU A 597 28.46 15.09 35.74
N SER A 598 29.38 14.31 36.29
CA SER A 598 29.66 14.26 37.73
C SER A 598 30.34 15.51 38.30
N LYS A 599 30.87 16.40 37.46
CA LYS A 599 31.38 17.73 37.89
C LYS A 599 30.26 18.76 38.01
N ILE A 600 29.17 18.58 37.28
CA ILE A 600 28.18 19.62 36.99
C ILE A 600 26.86 19.32 37.72
N TYR A 601 26.39 18.07 37.70
CA TYR A 601 25.25 17.62 38.48
C TYR A 601 25.69 17.01 39.81
N LYS A 602 24.92 17.24 40.87
CA LYS A 602 25.21 16.70 42.22
C LYS A 602 24.80 15.24 42.38
N THR A 603 23.79 14.81 41.61
CA THR A 603 23.31 13.42 41.54
C THR A 603 22.78 13.13 40.14
N VAL A 604 22.74 11.85 39.78
CA VAL A 604 22.08 11.32 38.57
C VAL A 604 20.60 11.70 38.48
N ASP A 605 19.91 11.79 39.62
CA ASP A 605 18.50 12.20 39.68
C ASP A 605 18.29 13.69 39.37
N ASP A 606 19.36 14.48 39.27
CA ASP A 606 19.25 15.88 38.83
C ASP A 606 19.35 16.03 37.30
N ILE A 607 19.71 14.99 36.54
CA ILE A 607 20.00 15.11 35.11
C ILE A 607 18.72 15.25 34.27
N ASP A 608 18.71 16.25 33.38
CA ASP A 608 17.59 16.54 32.50
C ASP A 608 17.40 15.43 31.43
N LEU A 609 16.17 14.90 31.29
CA LEU A 609 15.84 13.76 30.42
C LEU A 609 16.39 13.87 28.99
N PHE A 610 16.35 15.07 28.41
CA PHE A 610 16.77 15.29 27.03
C PHE A 610 18.27 15.04 26.81
N LEU A 611 19.12 15.28 27.81
CA LEU A 611 20.56 15.00 27.69
C LEU A 611 20.80 13.50 27.58
N LEU A 612 20.41 12.73 28.60
CA LEU A 612 20.72 11.30 28.66
C LEU A 612 19.93 10.47 27.65
N GLY A 613 18.66 10.81 27.39
CA GLY A 613 17.86 10.09 26.39
C GLY A 613 18.32 10.28 24.94
N LEU A 614 19.11 11.34 24.65
CA LEU A 614 19.80 11.50 23.36
C LEU A 614 21.09 10.67 23.28
N ILE A 615 21.78 10.43 24.39
CA ILE A 615 23.12 9.81 24.40
C ILE A 615 23.13 8.37 24.93
N GLU A 616 21.96 7.82 25.27
CA GLU A 616 21.75 6.38 25.39
C GLU A 616 22.17 5.66 24.10
N LYS A 617 22.83 4.50 24.23
CA LYS A 617 23.14 3.63 23.08
C LYS A 617 21.84 3.22 22.36
N PRO A 618 21.74 3.38 21.02
CA PRO A 618 20.58 2.96 20.25
C PRO A 618 20.27 1.47 20.40
N LEU A 619 18.99 1.11 20.27
CA LEU A 619 18.57 -0.29 20.17
C LEU A 619 18.98 -0.89 18.81
N ASN A 620 19.03 -2.23 18.73
CA ASN A 620 19.25 -2.92 17.46
C ASN A 620 18.21 -2.50 16.40
N ASP A 621 18.68 -2.20 15.17
CA ASP A 621 17.87 -1.65 14.07
C ASP A 621 17.09 -0.36 14.41
N ALA A 622 17.52 0.44 15.40
CA ALA A 622 16.88 1.70 15.80
C ALA A 622 17.84 2.90 15.72
N ILE A 623 17.26 4.11 15.66
CA ILE A 623 18.00 5.39 15.72
C ILE A 623 18.20 5.86 17.16
N VAL A 624 17.20 5.62 18.03
CA VAL A 624 17.18 6.17 19.40
C VAL A 624 17.40 5.10 20.47
N GLY A 625 17.91 5.55 21.62
CA GLY A 625 18.07 4.72 22.81
C GLY A 625 16.75 4.19 23.41
N PRO A 626 16.81 3.18 24.29
CA PRO A 626 15.66 2.52 24.89
C PRO A 626 14.61 3.45 25.53
N THR A 627 15.02 4.50 26.24
CA THR A 627 14.11 5.41 26.95
C THR A 627 13.35 6.31 25.97
N PHE A 628 14.03 6.87 24.97
CA PHE A 628 13.36 7.62 23.89
C PHE A 628 12.50 6.71 23.01
N SER A 629 12.98 5.51 22.66
CA SER A 629 12.22 4.51 21.91
C SER A 629 10.91 4.15 22.62
N CYS A 630 10.95 3.94 23.94
CA CYS A 630 9.78 3.74 24.79
C CYS A 630 8.78 4.91 24.75
N ILE A 631 9.23 6.15 25.00
CA ILE A 631 8.37 7.35 25.03
C ILE A 631 7.71 7.59 23.66
N ILE A 632 8.48 7.46 22.57
CA ILE A 632 7.99 7.61 21.19
C ILE A 632 6.98 6.50 20.87
N SER A 633 7.29 5.24 21.23
CA SER A 633 6.37 4.12 20.99
C SER A 633 5.04 4.26 21.74
N LEU A 634 5.07 4.76 22.99
CA LEU A 634 3.87 5.08 23.77
C LEU A 634 3.01 6.17 23.11
N GLN A 635 3.65 7.22 22.59
CA GLN A 635 2.94 8.29 21.88
C GLN A 635 2.20 7.74 20.65
N PHE A 636 2.91 7.06 19.75
CA PHE A 636 2.29 6.53 18.53
C PHE A 636 1.27 5.40 18.84
N GLN A 637 1.48 4.61 19.90
CA GLN A 637 0.48 3.62 20.32
C GLN A 637 -0.83 4.32 20.69
N LYS A 638 -0.78 5.38 21.49
CA LYS A 638 -1.94 6.18 21.92
C LYS A 638 -2.62 6.89 20.75
N THR A 639 -1.84 7.50 19.85
CA THR A 639 -2.36 8.14 18.63
C THR A 639 -3.02 7.13 17.67
N LYS A 640 -2.65 5.84 17.70
CA LYS A 640 -3.32 4.76 16.95
C LYS A 640 -4.58 4.23 17.63
N ILE A 641 -4.49 3.80 18.89
CA ILE A 641 -5.58 3.08 19.56
C ILE A 641 -6.68 3.99 20.13
N GLY A 642 -6.38 5.26 20.39
CA GLY A 642 -7.37 6.24 20.85
C GLY A 642 -8.02 7.06 19.72
N ASP A 643 -7.59 6.89 18.46
CA ASP A 643 -8.15 7.59 17.30
C ASP A 643 -9.34 6.80 16.71
N ARG A 644 -10.56 7.32 16.89
CA ARG A 644 -11.81 6.75 16.36
C ARG A 644 -11.81 6.66 14.84
N TYR A 645 -11.06 7.57 14.20
CA TYR A 645 -10.93 7.69 12.75
C TYR A 645 -9.62 7.07 12.22
N TRP A 646 -8.91 6.25 13.01
CA TRP A 646 -7.80 5.44 12.51
C TRP A 646 -8.25 4.63 11.29
N TYR A 647 -7.47 4.66 10.22
CA TYR A 647 -7.97 4.28 8.90
C TYR A 647 -8.44 2.81 8.80
N GLU A 648 -7.96 1.92 9.68
CA GLU A 648 -8.31 0.48 9.69
C GLU A 648 -9.49 0.11 10.59
N ASN A 649 -10.10 1.05 11.33
CA ASN A 649 -11.15 0.74 12.30
C ASN A 649 -12.43 0.18 11.66
N ASN A 650 -13.04 -0.85 12.26
CA ASN A 650 -14.24 -1.51 11.75
C ASN A 650 -15.59 -0.79 12.05
N PHE A 651 -15.62 0.52 12.22
CA PHE A 651 -16.87 1.23 12.47
C PHE A 651 -17.67 1.35 11.17
N GLU A 652 -18.78 0.63 11.02
CA GLU A 652 -19.52 0.50 9.75
C GLU A 652 -19.80 1.83 9.03
N GLN A 653 -20.10 2.89 9.78
CA GLN A 653 -20.41 4.23 9.26
C GLN A 653 -19.16 5.09 8.94
N LEU A 654 -17.98 4.74 9.48
CA LEU A 654 -16.72 5.49 9.37
C LEU A 654 -15.63 4.75 8.59
N ARG A 655 -15.76 3.43 8.41
CA ARG A 655 -14.74 2.56 7.79
C ARG A 655 -14.59 2.81 6.30
N PHE A 656 -13.41 2.54 5.78
CA PHE A 656 -13.24 2.26 4.35
C PHE A 656 -13.79 0.86 4.06
N THR A 657 -14.16 0.54 2.82
CA THR A 657 -14.43 -0.87 2.46
C THR A 657 -13.12 -1.67 2.42
N ASP A 658 -13.18 -3.00 2.51
CA ASP A 658 -11.99 -3.84 2.41
C ASP A 658 -11.21 -3.59 1.11
N GLU A 659 -11.92 -3.39 -0.01
CA GLU A 659 -11.30 -3.04 -1.29
C GLU A 659 -10.56 -1.69 -1.23
N GLN A 660 -11.15 -0.69 -0.56
CA GLN A 660 -10.53 0.63 -0.36
C GLN A 660 -9.30 0.55 0.56
N LEU A 661 -9.36 -0.26 1.63
CA LEU A 661 -8.22 -0.52 2.51
C LEU A 661 -7.08 -1.23 1.77
N MET A 662 -7.39 -2.20 0.91
CA MET A 662 -6.41 -2.87 0.07
C MET A 662 -5.73 -1.93 -0.93
N GLU A 663 -6.41 -0.87 -1.40
CA GLU A 663 -5.78 0.17 -2.21
C GLU A 663 -4.91 1.14 -1.38
N ILE A 664 -5.33 1.50 -0.15
CA ILE A 664 -4.54 2.33 0.77
C ILE A 664 -3.24 1.60 1.17
N ARG A 665 -3.32 0.31 1.53
CA ARG A 665 -2.16 -0.55 1.89
C ARG A 665 -1.15 -0.80 0.74
N LYS A 666 -1.39 -0.26 -0.45
CA LYS A 666 -0.44 -0.29 -1.59
C LYS A 666 0.38 1.00 -1.72
N ILE A 667 0.08 2.04 -0.94
CA ILE A 667 0.81 3.32 -1.00
C ILE A 667 2.19 3.17 -0.35
N THR A 668 3.17 3.88 -0.89
CA THR A 668 4.48 4.09 -0.24
C THR A 668 4.91 5.53 -0.44
N MET A 669 5.83 6.02 0.38
CA MET A 669 6.37 7.37 0.24
C MET A 669 7.08 7.56 -1.12
N ALA A 670 7.77 6.52 -1.62
CA ALA A 670 8.34 6.52 -2.97
C ALA A 670 7.28 6.84 -4.06
N LYS A 671 6.08 6.27 -3.93
CA LYS A 671 4.98 6.48 -4.88
C LYS A 671 4.36 7.87 -4.76
N ILE A 672 4.27 8.42 -3.55
CA ILE A 672 3.83 9.81 -3.32
C ILE A 672 4.80 10.79 -4.02
N LEU A 673 6.12 10.55 -3.92
CA LEU A 673 7.14 11.33 -4.61
C LEU A 673 7.02 11.23 -6.13
N CYS A 674 7.02 10.02 -6.71
CA CYS A 674 6.84 9.80 -8.16
C CYS A 674 5.54 10.43 -8.70
N SER A 675 4.47 10.52 -7.88
CA SER A 675 3.16 11.02 -8.31
C SER A 675 3.01 12.55 -8.29
N ASN A 676 3.88 13.27 -7.57
CA ASN A 676 3.68 14.70 -7.26
C ASN A 676 4.90 15.60 -7.56
N VAL A 677 6.02 14.99 -7.96
CA VAL A 677 7.27 15.66 -8.33
C VAL A 677 7.62 15.31 -9.77
N GLU A 678 7.59 16.31 -10.64
CA GLU A 678 7.97 16.14 -12.05
C GLU A 678 9.48 15.84 -12.19
N SER A 679 9.84 14.96 -13.14
CA SER A 679 11.23 14.58 -13.46
C SER A 679 12.03 13.79 -12.40
N PHE A 680 11.35 13.03 -11.53
CA PHE A 680 11.98 11.83 -10.95
C PHE A 680 11.82 10.64 -11.92
N ASP A 681 12.86 10.36 -12.71
CA ASP A 681 12.84 9.20 -13.62
C ASP A 681 13.05 7.89 -12.88
N LYS A 682 13.95 7.88 -11.88
CA LYS A 682 14.25 6.74 -11.00
C LYS A 682 14.23 7.14 -9.53
N LEU A 683 13.82 6.20 -8.67
CA LEU A 683 13.73 6.35 -7.22
C LEU A 683 13.89 4.99 -6.53
N GLN A 684 14.53 4.93 -5.36
CA GLN A 684 14.62 3.69 -4.59
C GLN A 684 13.27 3.31 -3.96
N PRO A 685 12.90 2.02 -3.87
CA PRO A 685 11.60 1.61 -3.30
C PRO A 685 11.38 2.01 -1.84
N LYS A 686 12.43 1.93 -1.00
CA LYS A 686 12.41 2.29 0.41
C LYS A 686 13.11 3.64 0.59
N VAL A 687 12.36 4.74 0.46
CA VAL A 687 12.93 6.10 0.46
C VAL A 687 13.43 6.60 1.81
N PHE A 688 13.18 5.87 2.90
CA PHE A 688 13.78 6.13 4.21
C PHE A 688 15.12 5.40 4.43
N GLU A 689 15.51 4.51 3.52
CA GLU A 689 16.80 3.83 3.52
C GLU A 689 17.67 4.42 2.39
N LEU A 690 19.00 4.37 2.57
CA LEU A 690 19.94 4.72 1.50
C LEU A 690 19.82 3.76 0.32
N GLU A 691 20.13 4.24 -0.89
CA GLU A 691 20.18 3.40 -2.09
C GLU A 691 21.33 2.38 -2.00
N ASN A 692 21.11 1.15 -2.48
CA ASN A 692 22.13 0.10 -2.53
C ASN A 692 21.90 -0.85 -3.72
N ASP A 693 22.94 -1.57 -4.15
CA ASP A 693 22.92 -2.40 -5.37
C ASP A 693 22.13 -3.73 -5.25
N TYR A 694 21.55 -4.04 -4.09
CA TYR A 694 20.94 -5.36 -3.80
C TYR A 694 19.42 -5.28 -3.64
N ASP A 695 18.92 -4.61 -2.60
CA ASP A 695 17.50 -4.63 -2.20
C ASP A 695 16.81 -3.26 -2.24
N ASN A 696 17.58 -2.17 -2.37
CA ASN A 696 17.05 -0.80 -2.43
C ASN A 696 17.67 0.02 -3.59
N TYR A 697 17.86 -0.59 -4.75
CA TYR A 697 18.40 0.11 -5.93
C TYR A 697 17.33 1.01 -6.60
N PRO A 698 17.71 2.15 -7.23
CA PRO A 698 16.75 3.02 -7.89
C PRO A 698 16.09 2.37 -9.13
N ILE A 699 14.77 2.23 -9.09
CA ILE A 699 13.93 1.73 -10.20
C ILE A 699 13.17 2.88 -10.86
N TYR A 700 12.71 2.72 -12.10
CA TYR A 700 11.97 3.80 -12.76
C TYR A 700 10.65 4.12 -12.04
N CYS A 701 10.21 5.39 -12.03
CA CYS A 701 8.91 5.79 -11.49
C CYS A 701 7.72 5.25 -12.31
N SER A 702 7.96 4.75 -13.53
CA SER A 702 7.02 3.91 -14.30
C SER A 702 7.04 2.44 -13.88
N GLU A 703 8.13 1.97 -13.26
CA GLU A 703 8.40 0.57 -12.84
C GLU A 703 8.12 0.30 -11.34
N THR A 704 7.75 1.32 -10.57
CA THR A 704 7.21 1.22 -9.19
C THR A 704 5.82 0.54 -9.15
N ILE A 705 5.56 -0.41 -10.05
CA ILE A 705 4.28 -1.07 -10.42
C ILE A 705 3.73 -1.97 -9.27
N ARG A 706 3.34 -1.33 -8.17
CA ARG A 706 1.97 -1.45 -7.70
C ARG A 706 1.19 -0.38 -8.45
N SER A 707 0.24 -0.79 -9.28
CA SER A 707 -0.70 0.08 -10.02
C SER A 707 -1.12 1.28 -9.18
N ASP A 708 -1.27 2.45 -9.80
CA ASP A 708 -1.82 3.62 -9.12
C ASP A 708 -3.10 3.27 -8.34
N MET A 709 -3.27 3.87 -7.15
CA MET A 709 -4.34 3.53 -6.21
C MET A 709 -5.67 3.49 -6.98
N ASN A 710 -6.31 2.32 -7.07
CA ASN A 710 -7.40 2.14 -8.02
C ASN A 710 -8.64 2.89 -7.56
N ILE A 711 -8.79 4.12 -8.04
CA ILE A 711 -9.82 5.05 -7.58
C ILE A 711 -11.24 4.54 -7.85
N SER A 712 -11.43 3.61 -8.81
CA SER A 712 -12.73 2.98 -9.08
C SER A 712 -13.33 2.27 -7.86
N LYS A 713 -12.53 1.93 -6.84
CA LYS A 713 -13.00 1.41 -5.55
C LYS A 713 -13.77 2.44 -4.70
N TRP A 714 -13.80 3.71 -5.12
CA TRP A 714 -14.64 4.78 -4.57
C TRP A 714 -15.84 5.14 -5.46
N LEU A 715 -16.13 4.37 -6.52
CA LEU A 715 -17.29 4.59 -7.39
C LEU A 715 -18.61 4.39 -6.62
N ASP A 716 -19.44 5.43 -6.58
CA ASP A 716 -20.72 5.45 -5.88
C ASP A 716 -21.84 4.97 -6.82
N LYS A 717 -22.19 3.68 -6.73
CA LYS A 717 -23.18 3.03 -7.60
C LYS A 717 -24.65 3.31 -7.24
N SER A 718 -24.92 4.19 -6.27
CA SER A 718 -26.25 4.38 -5.66
C SER A 718 -27.37 4.86 -6.60
N ASN A 719 -27.07 5.19 -7.87
CA ASN A 719 -28.05 5.53 -8.91
C ASN A 719 -28.15 4.55 -10.10
N TYR A 720 -27.40 3.44 -10.12
CA TYR A 720 -27.47 2.45 -11.22
C TYR A 720 -28.42 1.28 -10.89
N LYS A 721 -29.74 1.53 -11.00
CA LYS A 721 -30.71 0.49 -11.36
C LYS A 721 -30.98 0.57 -12.85
N LEU A 722 -30.33 -0.29 -13.64
CA LEU A 722 -30.63 -0.42 -15.06
C LEU A 722 -31.94 -1.19 -15.24
N ASN A 723 -32.95 -0.56 -15.84
CA ASN A 723 -34.15 -1.27 -16.32
C ASN A 723 -33.82 -1.94 -17.67
N LEU A 724 -33.55 -3.25 -17.64
CA LEU A 724 -33.29 -4.05 -18.84
C LEU A 724 -34.61 -4.42 -19.54
N LEU A 725 -34.79 -3.97 -20.79
CA LEU A 725 -36.01 -4.13 -21.61
C LEU A 725 -36.00 -5.37 -22.53
N LEU A 726 -35.06 -6.29 -22.31
CA LEU A 726 -34.93 -7.57 -23.01
C LEU A 726 -35.81 -8.63 -22.34
N THR A 727 -36.95 -8.95 -22.96
CA THR A 727 -37.83 -10.03 -22.53
C THR A 727 -37.38 -11.38 -23.10
N GLU A 728 -37.60 -12.46 -22.33
CA GLU A 728 -37.21 -13.83 -22.68
C GLU A 728 -37.65 -14.26 -24.10
N LYS A 729 -38.89 -13.90 -24.50
CA LYS A 729 -39.43 -14.16 -25.84
C LYS A 729 -38.64 -13.50 -26.99
N LYS A 730 -38.01 -12.34 -26.76
CA LYS A 730 -37.15 -11.68 -27.78
C LYS A 730 -35.86 -12.48 -27.97
N ILE A 731 -35.31 -13.02 -26.89
CA ILE A 731 -34.09 -13.84 -26.90
C ILE A 731 -34.38 -15.17 -27.62
N GLU A 732 -35.47 -15.85 -27.28
CA GLU A 732 -35.90 -17.12 -27.91
C GLU A 732 -35.98 -17.00 -29.44
N LYS A 733 -36.65 -15.95 -29.96
CA LYS A 733 -36.72 -15.69 -31.41
C LYS A 733 -35.35 -15.42 -32.05
N ALA A 734 -34.44 -14.73 -31.35
CA ALA A 734 -33.08 -14.49 -31.84
C ALA A 734 -32.26 -15.78 -31.91
N MET A 735 -32.52 -16.74 -31.02
CA MET A 735 -31.90 -18.07 -31.01
C MET A 735 -32.33 -18.94 -32.19
N GLU A 736 -33.63 -18.96 -32.53
CA GLU A 736 -34.12 -19.72 -33.70
C GLU A 736 -33.46 -19.27 -35.02
N ILE A 737 -33.35 -17.94 -35.21
CA ILE A 737 -32.71 -17.34 -36.39
C ILE A 737 -31.20 -17.69 -36.43
N ALA A 738 -30.52 -17.63 -35.29
CA ALA A 738 -29.11 -17.97 -35.18
C ALA A 738 -28.84 -19.47 -35.47
N ILE A 739 -29.66 -20.37 -34.93
CA ILE A 739 -29.61 -21.82 -35.13
C ILE A 739 -29.65 -22.18 -36.62
N GLU A 740 -30.57 -21.60 -37.38
CA GLU A 740 -30.69 -21.85 -38.81
C GLU A 740 -29.54 -21.22 -39.61
N GLY A 741 -29.13 -20.00 -39.26
CA GLY A 741 -27.97 -19.33 -39.87
C GLY A 741 -26.65 -20.14 -39.72
N VAL A 742 -26.41 -20.74 -38.54
CA VAL A 742 -25.25 -21.61 -38.29
C VAL A 742 -25.31 -22.88 -39.15
N LYS A 743 -26.47 -23.55 -39.23
CA LYS A 743 -26.65 -24.74 -40.09
C LYS A 743 -26.32 -24.44 -41.55
N GLN A 744 -26.87 -23.34 -42.08
CA GLN A 744 -26.64 -22.95 -43.48
C GLN A 744 -25.18 -22.59 -43.75
N ARG A 745 -24.52 -21.86 -42.83
CA ARG A 745 -23.10 -21.54 -42.96
C ARG A 745 -22.22 -22.79 -42.99
N ARG A 746 -22.41 -23.73 -42.06
CA ARG A 746 -21.64 -24.99 -42.03
C ARG A 746 -21.87 -25.84 -43.28
N LYS A 747 -23.08 -25.82 -43.87
CA LYS A 747 -23.34 -26.50 -45.15
C LYS A 747 -22.51 -25.91 -46.30
N ARG A 748 -22.37 -24.59 -46.37
CA ARG A 748 -21.51 -23.91 -47.37
C ARG A 748 -20.03 -24.22 -47.11
N GLU A 749 -19.60 -24.13 -45.86
CA GLU A 749 -18.22 -24.41 -45.45
C GLU A 749 -17.77 -25.85 -45.79
N ARG A 750 -18.63 -26.87 -45.60
CA ARG A 750 -18.37 -28.23 -46.09
C ARG A 750 -18.16 -28.31 -47.60
N GLN A 751 -18.94 -27.56 -48.38
CA GLN A 751 -18.80 -27.53 -49.83
C GLN A 751 -17.48 -26.85 -50.22
N ASN A 752 -17.20 -25.68 -49.65
CA ASN A 752 -15.94 -24.95 -49.82
C ASN A 752 -14.70 -25.82 -49.51
N ILE A 753 -14.72 -26.56 -48.40
CA ILE A 753 -13.63 -27.47 -48.00
C ILE A 753 -13.46 -28.58 -49.05
N ARG A 754 -14.54 -29.27 -49.46
CA ARG A 754 -14.47 -30.32 -50.49
C ARG A 754 -13.98 -29.82 -51.86
N GLU A 755 -14.27 -28.57 -52.21
CA GLU A 755 -13.86 -27.97 -53.49
C GLU A 755 -12.43 -27.41 -53.47
N ASN A 756 -11.94 -26.92 -52.32
CA ASN A 756 -10.68 -26.15 -52.23
C ASN A 756 -9.57 -26.80 -51.39
N GLN A 757 -9.88 -27.89 -50.67
CA GLN A 757 -8.92 -28.69 -49.89
C GLN A 757 -9.03 -30.15 -50.36
N ASP A 758 -8.05 -30.60 -51.15
CA ASP A 758 -8.04 -31.83 -51.99
C ASP A 758 -8.23 -33.19 -51.27
N LEU A 759 -8.67 -33.23 -50.01
CA LEU A 759 -8.82 -34.45 -49.19
C LEU A 759 -9.97 -35.38 -49.63
N PHE A 760 -10.88 -34.96 -50.51
CA PHE A 760 -12.05 -35.78 -50.91
C PHE A 760 -12.46 -35.59 -52.38
N LYS A 761 -11.78 -36.28 -53.30
CA LYS A 761 -12.32 -36.57 -54.65
C LYS A 761 -12.98 -37.97 -54.66
N PRO A 762 -14.32 -38.09 -54.61
CA PRO A 762 -14.98 -39.38 -54.63
C PRO A 762 -14.97 -39.95 -56.05
N GLY A 763 -14.21 -41.03 -56.30
CA GLY A 763 -14.24 -41.70 -57.60
C GLY A 763 -13.17 -42.75 -57.90
N ASP A 764 -12.06 -42.82 -57.16
CA ASP A 764 -10.98 -43.77 -57.45
C ASP A 764 -11.01 -44.99 -56.50
N PRO A 765 -11.30 -46.21 -57.00
CA PRO A 765 -11.36 -47.41 -56.15
C PRO A 765 -9.99 -47.86 -55.61
N LEU A 766 -8.87 -47.39 -56.18
CA LEU A 766 -7.53 -47.87 -55.84
C LEU A 766 -6.93 -47.21 -54.58
N LEU A 767 -7.51 -46.11 -54.10
CA LEU A 767 -6.97 -45.28 -53.01
C LEU A 767 -7.42 -45.68 -51.59
N SER A 768 -8.25 -46.72 -51.44
CA SER A 768 -8.81 -47.12 -50.13
C SER A 768 -7.85 -47.87 -49.18
N LEU A 769 -6.59 -48.09 -49.57
CA LEU A 769 -5.61 -48.91 -48.83
C LEU A 769 -4.17 -48.34 -48.78
N LEU A 770 -3.89 -47.19 -49.39
CA LEU A 770 -2.51 -46.69 -49.61
C LEU A 770 -2.39 -45.15 -49.54
N ASP A 771 -3.05 -44.49 -48.58
CA ASP A 771 -3.03 -43.01 -48.49
C ASP A 771 -2.46 -42.49 -47.15
N GLN A 772 -1.17 -42.80 -46.92
CA GLN A 772 -0.34 -42.16 -45.87
C GLN A 772 0.56 -41.04 -46.42
N ASP A 773 0.62 -40.82 -47.74
CA ASP A 773 1.68 -40.04 -48.40
C ASP A 773 1.23 -38.73 -49.07
N LEU A 774 -0.07 -38.37 -49.07
CA LEU A 774 -0.54 -37.09 -49.64
C LEU A 774 -0.05 -35.84 -48.88
N PHE A 775 0.40 -36.00 -47.63
CA PHE A 775 1.23 -35.02 -46.91
C PHE A 775 2.37 -35.74 -46.22
N LYS A 776 3.63 -35.41 -46.58
CA LYS A 776 4.81 -35.99 -45.93
C LYS A 776 4.74 -35.74 -44.42
N PRO A 777 5.00 -36.77 -43.57
CA PRO A 777 5.19 -36.57 -42.14
C PRO A 777 6.19 -35.44 -41.88
N GLY A 778 5.80 -34.46 -41.08
CA GLY A 778 6.60 -33.27 -40.80
C GLY A 778 6.48 -32.10 -41.77
N ASP A 779 5.45 -32.01 -42.61
CA ASP A 779 5.08 -30.74 -43.27
C ASP A 779 4.84 -29.62 -42.21
N PRO A 780 5.72 -28.61 -42.12
CA PRO A 780 5.63 -27.58 -41.08
C PRO A 780 4.32 -26.77 -41.13
N LEU A 781 3.64 -26.77 -42.28
CA LEU A 781 2.42 -25.99 -42.51
C LEU A 781 1.19 -26.61 -41.84
N LEU A 782 1.18 -27.92 -41.59
CA LEU A 782 0.09 -28.64 -40.93
C LEU A 782 0.45 -29.13 -39.51
N SER A 783 1.74 -29.24 -39.17
CA SER A 783 2.19 -29.65 -37.82
C SER A 783 1.57 -28.82 -36.69
N TYR A 784 1.46 -27.50 -36.84
CA TYR A 784 0.81 -26.64 -35.83
C TYR A 784 -0.66 -26.98 -35.60
N GLY A 785 -1.40 -27.30 -36.68
CA GLY A 785 -2.82 -27.67 -36.59
C GLY A 785 -3.05 -29.03 -35.95
N LYS A 786 -2.11 -29.97 -36.11
CA LYS A 786 -2.10 -31.26 -35.39
C LYS A 786 -1.76 -31.09 -33.91
N MET A 787 -0.79 -30.23 -33.58
CA MET A 787 -0.33 -29.97 -32.22
C MET A 787 -1.36 -29.21 -31.35
N MET A 788 -2.14 -28.31 -31.96
CA MET A 788 -3.18 -27.52 -31.29
C MET A 788 -4.59 -28.10 -31.50
N ARG A 789 -4.69 -29.43 -31.60
CA ARG A 789 -5.94 -30.13 -31.93
C ARG A 789 -6.97 -30.01 -30.81
N ALA A 790 -8.25 -29.90 -31.19
CA ALA A 790 -9.34 -29.92 -30.24
C ALA A 790 -9.73 -31.34 -29.80
N LYS A 791 -9.88 -31.54 -28.49
CA LYS A 791 -10.56 -32.71 -27.89
C LYS A 791 -12.06 -32.70 -28.28
N ASN A 792 -12.69 -33.87 -28.28
CA ASN A 792 -14.08 -34.03 -28.72
C ASN A 792 -15.08 -33.18 -27.90
N GLU A 793 -14.83 -33.08 -26.60
CA GLU A 793 -15.58 -32.28 -25.63
C GLU A 793 -15.42 -30.77 -25.90
N ALA A 794 -14.22 -30.33 -26.30
CA ALA A 794 -13.97 -28.94 -26.69
C ALA A 794 -14.76 -28.58 -27.97
N ILE A 795 -14.75 -29.46 -28.97
CA ILE A 795 -15.53 -29.31 -30.21
C ILE A 795 -17.03 -29.25 -29.91
N ALA A 796 -17.52 -30.13 -29.04
CA ALA A 796 -18.91 -30.16 -28.60
C ALA A 796 -19.36 -28.82 -28.00
N ILE A 797 -18.57 -28.24 -27.09
CA ILE A 797 -18.85 -26.92 -26.49
C ILE A 797 -18.78 -25.81 -27.53
N ALA A 798 -17.74 -25.79 -28.36
CA ALA A 798 -17.55 -24.77 -29.40
C ALA A 798 -18.72 -24.70 -30.38
N ARG A 799 -19.35 -25.84 -30.69
CA ARG A 799 -20.54 -25.91 -31.55
C ARG A 799 -21.73 -25.14 -30.96
N VAL A 800 -21.90 -25.17 -29.63
CA VAL A 800 -22.92 -24.39 -28.88
C VAL A 800 -22.51 -22.91 -28.82
N SER A 801 -21.24 -22.63 -28.51
CA SER A 801 -20.67 -21.28 -28.46
C SER A 801 -20.83 -20.49 -29.76
N ASP A 802 -20.69 -21.15 -30.92
CA ASP A 802 -20.87 -20.54 -32.23
C ASP A 802 -22.32 -20.06 -32.46
N VAL A 803 -23.31 -20.77 -31.91
CA VAL A 803 -24.73 -20.34 -31.92
C VAL A 803 -24.91 -19.09 -31.06
N PHE A 804 -24.43 -19.09 -29.81
CA PHE A 804 -24.52 -17.90 -28.94
C PHE A 804 -23.83 -16.67 -29.55
N LEU A 805 -22.67 -16.85 -30.19
CA LEU A 805 -22.00 -15.77 -30.91
C LEU A 805 -22.83 -15.23 -32.08
N GLN A 806 -23.56 -16.09 -32.82
CA GLN A 806 -24.50 -15.61 -33.84
C GLN A 806 -25.72 -14.89 -33.25
N VAL A 807 -26.24 -15.34 -32.10
CA VAL A 807 -27.33 -14.63 -31.40
C VAL A 807 -26.90 -13.21 -31.04
N THR A 808 -25.71 -13.06 -30.45
CA THR A 808 -25.13 -11.74 -30.15
C THR A 808 -24.95 -10.90 -31.42
N LYS A 809 -24.41 -11.47 -32.50
CA LYS A 809 -24.31 -10.74 -33.79
C LYS A 809 -25.68 -10.30 -34.32
N ASN A 810 -26.71 -11.14 -34.25
CA ASN A 810 -28.05 -10.81 -34.72
C ASN A 810 -28.72 -9.70 -33.90
N ILE A 811 -28.50 -9.68 -32.58
CA ILE A 811 -28.99 -8.62 -31.68
C ILE A 811 -28.27 -7.29 -31.99
N LEU A 812 -26.95 -7.33 -32.20
CA LEU A 812 -26.13 -6.13 -32.38
C LEU A 812 -26.11 -5.59 -33.82
N SER A 813 -26.36 -6.42 -34.84
CA SER A 813 -26.34 -5.99 -36.25
C SER A 813 -27.50 -5.08 -36.66
N HIS A 814 -28.53 -4.95 -35.81
CA HIS A 814 -29.72 -4.14 -36.08
C HIS A 814 -29.81 -2.86 -35.21
N ILE A 815 -28.69 -2.44 -34.61
CA ILE A 815 -28.56 -1.15 -33.93
C ILE A 815 -28.74 -0.02 -34.95
N GLY A 816 -29.71 0.87 -34.72
CA GLY A 816 -29.95 2.07 -35.54
C GLY A 816 -31.09 1.99 -36.57
N THR A 817 -31.77 0.85 -36.73
CA THR A 817 -33.00 0.77 -37.56
C THR A 817 -34.24 1.22 -36.78
N GLU A 818 -35.17 1.94 -37.43
CA GLU A 818 -36.33 2.56 -36.75
C GLU A 818 -37.19 1.54 -35.97
N SER A 819 -37.35 0.32 -36.50
CA SER A 819 -38.08 -0.78 -35.88
C SER A 819 -37.52 -1.25 -34.53
N ASN A 820 -36.30 -0.85 -34.15
CA ASN A 820 -35.65 -1.28 -32.92
C ASN A 820 -35.56 -0.21 -31.82
N LYS A 821 -36.01 1.03 -32.06
CA LYS A 821 -36.09 2.06 -30.99
C LYS A 821 -37.03 1.63 -29.85
N GLU A 822 -38.09 0.88 -30.16
CA GLU A 822 -38.98 0.26 -29.16
C GLU A 822 -38.37 -0.99 -28.47
N LEU A 823 -37.30 -1.57 -29.03
CA LEU A 823 -36.79 -2.86 -28.58
C LEU A 823 -35.75 -2.76 -27.46
N LEU A 824 -34.92 -1.70 -27.49
CA LEU A 824 -33.68 -1.57 -26.70
C LEU A 824 -33.56 -0.26 -25.90
N GLY A 825 -34.35 0.77 -26.20
CA GLY A 825 -34.15 2.13 -25.65
C GLY A 825 -32.90 2.83 -26.22
N GLU A 826 -32.55 4.00 -25.67
CA GLU A 826 -31.40 4.81 -26.10
C GLU A 826 -30.05 4.28 -25.55
N VAL A 827 -29.68 3.05 -25.90
CA VAL A 827 -28.33 2.51 -25.62
C VAL A 827 -27.44 2.74 -26.85
N ASN A 828 -26.58 3.76 -26.77
CA ASN A 828 -25.71 4.18 -27.87
C ASN A 828 -24.28 3.59 -27.80
N ASP A 829 -23.92 2.86 -26.74
CA ASP A 829 -22.60 2.22 -26.58
C ASP A 829 -22.69 0.69 -26.67
N ILE A 830 -21.92 0.12 -27.59
CA ILE A 830 -21.79 -1.34 -27.76
C ILE A 830 -21.18 -2.00 -26.52
N ASN A 831 -20.29 -1.32 -25.79
CA ASN A 831 -19.64 -1.85 -24.59
C ASN A 831 -20.62 -1.97 -23.42
N GLU A 832 -21.50 -0.98 -23.24
CA GLU A 832 -22.58 -1.05 -22.26
C GLU A 832 -23.48 -2.25 -22.56
N MET A 833 -23.93 -2.41 -23.82
CA MET A 833 -24.77 -3.54 -24.22
C MET A 833 -24.07 -4.90 -24.11
N GLN A 834 -22.78 -5.01 -24.41
CA GLN A 834 -22.00 -6.25 -24.21
C GLN A 834 -22.01 -6.69 -22.74
N ASN A 835 -21.84 -5.76 -21.80
CA ASN A 835 -21.90 -6.06 -20.37
C ASN A 835 -23.29 -6.53 -19.90
N LEU A 836 -24.37 -6.11 -20.56
CA LEU A 836 -25.73 -6.55 -20.26
C LEU A 836 -26.03 -7.93 -20.84
N LEU A 837 -25.58 -8.21 -22.07
CA LEU A 837 -25.76 -9.51 -22.71
C LEU A 837 -25.11 -10.65 -21.89
N GLN A 838 -23.96 -10.39 -21.27
CA GLN A 838 -23.27 -11.38 -20.43
C GLN A 838 -23.97 -11.71 -19.11
N GLN A 839 -24.90 -10.87 -18.66
CA GLN A 839 -25.69 -11.06 -17.44
C GLN A 839 -26.99 -11.84 -17.68
N ILE A 840 -27.33 -12.12 -18.95
CA ILE A 840 -28.50 -12.90 -19.32
C ILE A 840 -28.22 -14.39 -19.04
N ASP A 841 -29.00 -15.00 -18.15
CA ASP A 841 -28.98 -16.44 -17.97
C ASP A 841 -29.56 -17.13 -19.21
N VAL A 842 -28.72 -17.89 -19.92
CA VAL A 842 -29.09 -18.70 -21.07
C VAL A 842 -29.17 -20.20 -20.77
N SER A 843 -29.03 -20.60 -19.51
CA SER A 843 -28.98 -22.01 -19.10
C SER A 843 -30.22 -22.81 -19.50
N SER A 844 -31.40 -22.18 -19.47
CA SER A 844 -32.69 -22.74 -19.92
C SER A 844 -32.75 -23.08 -21.42
N PHE A 845 -31.84 -22.53 -22.22
CA PHE A 845 -31.76 -22.76 -23.66
C PHE A 845 -30.65 -23.73 -24.06
N ILE A 846 -29.63 -23.96 -23.22
CA ILE A 846 -28.50 -24.86 -23.54
C ILE A 846 -28.98 -26.28 -23.84
N SER A 847 -29.94 -26.80 -23.05
CA SER A 847 -30.56 -28.12 -23.25
C SER A 847 -31.28 -28.26 -24.60
N ARG A 848 -31.74 -27.16 -25.21
CA ARG A 848 -32.38 -27.17 -26.54
C ARG A 848 -31.37 -27.22 -27.69
N ILE A 849 -30.07 -27.00 -27.41
CA ILE A 849 -28.98 -26.98 -28.41
C ILE A 849 -28.24 -28.33 -28.46
N GLU A 850 -28.46 -29.23 -27.49
CA GLU A 850 -27.88 -30.59 -27.45
C GLU A 850 -27.99 -31.41 -28.76
N PRO A 851 -29.03 -31.29 -29.61
CA PRO A 851 -29.06 -31.96 -30.92
C PRO A 851 -27.90 -31.62 -31.88
N PHE A 852 -27.12 -30.57 -31.61
CA PHE A 852 -25.93 -30.20 -32.39
C PHE A 852 -24.65 -30.96 -31.98
N LEU A 853 -24.69 -31.78 -30.93
CA LEU A 853 -23.52 -32.52 -30.43
C LEU A 853 -23.05 -33.63 -31.40
N GLY A 854 -23.96 -34.14 -32.24
CA GLY A 854 -23.66 -35.16 -33.25
C GLY A 854 -23.96 -36.60 -32.79
N PRO A 855 -23.85 -37.59 -33.70
CA PRO A 855 -24.15 -38.98 -33.38
C PRO A 855 -22.99 -39.62 -32.61
N GLY A 856 -23.02 -39.58 -31.27
CA GLY A 856 -21.91 -40.10 -30.45
C GLY A 856 -22.11 -40.24 -28.95
N GLY A 857 -23.14 -39.63 -28.34
CA GLY A 857 -23.46 -39.79 -26.92
C GLY A 857 -23.01 -38.64 -26.00
N SER A 858 -23.44 -38.69 -24.75
CA SER A 858 -23.34 -37.56 -23.81
C SER A 858 -21.89 -37.27 -23.38
N VAL A 859 -21.55 -35.97 -23.41
CA VAL A 859 -20.31 -35.41 -22.85
C VAL A 859 -20.13 -35.81 -21.36
N GLU A 860 -21.23 -36.06 -20.66
CA GLU A 860 -21.26 -36.51 -19.26
C GLU A 860 -20.47 -37.81 -18.98
N LYS A 861 -20.30 -38.72 -19.95
CA LYS A 861 -19.60 -39.99 -19.69
C LYS A 861 -18.12 -39.81 -19.33
N CYS A 862 -17.45 -38.83 -19.96
CA CYS A 862 -16.05 -38.50 -19.68
C CYS A 862 -15.90 -37.26 -18.78
N LEU A 863 -16.97 -36.49 -18.62
CA LEU A 863 -17.06 -35.30 -17.76
C LEU A 863 -18.30 -35.37 -16.85
N PRO A 864 -18.30 -36.21 -15.80
CA PRO A 864 -19.41 -36.28 -14.86
C PRO A 864 -19.59 -34.94 -14.13
N ARG A 865 -20.84 -34.47 -14.06
CA ARG A 865 -21.24 -33.19 -13.45
C ARG A 865 -22.19 -33.39 -12.27
N ASN A 866 -21.83 -34.34 -11.40
CA ASN A 866 -22.64 -34.73 -10.27
C ASN A 866 -22.96 -33.52 -9.38
N LEU A 867 -24.22 -33.40 -8.98
CA LEU A 867 -24.72 -32.39 -8.04
C LEU A 867 -25.69 -33.07 -7.04
N PRO A 868 -25.69 -32.68 -5.75
CA PRO A 868 -24.83 -31.67 -5.13
C PRO A 868 -23.35 -32.07 -5.16
N CYS A 869 -22.45 -31.10 -4.98
CA CYS A 869 -21.03 -31.39 -4.84
C CYS A 869 -20.77 -32.21 -3.58
N ASP A 870 -19.83 -33.17 -3.68
CA ASP A 870 -19.31 -33.91 -2.54
C ASP A 870 -18.26 -33.06 -1.82
N ASP A 871 -18.56 -32.66 -0.58
CA ASP A 871 -17.68 -31.91 0.31
C ASP A 871 -16.95 -32.80 1.34
N VAL A 872 -17.17 -34.13 1.28
CA VAL A 872 -16.59 -35.13 2.18
C VAL A 872 -15.38 -35.82 1.55
N THR A 873 -15.41 -36.07 0.23
CA THR A 873 -14.32 -36.74 -0.48
C THR A 873 -13.08 -35.83 -0.61
N PRO A 874 -11.87 -36.29 -0.21
CA PRO A 874 -10.65 -35.48 -0.21
C PRO A 874 -9.95 -35.37 -1.57
N TYR A 875 -10.54 -35.91 -2.63
CA TYR A 875 -9.93 -36.05 -3.95
C TYR A 875 -10.61 -35.14 -4.98
N ARG A 876 -9.81 -34.44 -5.80
CA ARG A 876 -10.33 -33.62 -6.90
C ARG A 876 -10.82 -34.51 -8.05
N THR A 877 -11.87 -34.08 -8.74
CA THR A 877 -12.25 -34.66 -10.04
C THR A 877 -11.14 -34.44 -11.10
N MET A 878 -11.23 -35.13 -12.25
CA MET A 878 -10.25 -34.94 -13.34
C MET A 878 -10.47 -33.63 -14.12
N SER A 879 -11.69 -33.09 -14.10
CA SER A 879 -12.08 -31.90 -14.86
C SER A 879 -12.08 -30.62 -14.03
N GLY A 880 -11.70 -30.67 -12.75
CA GLY A 880 -11.81 -29.57 -11.80
C GLY A 880 -13.22 -29.34 -11.24
N TRP A 881 -14.25 -30.04 -11.76
CA TRP A 881 -15.64 -29.94 -11.30
C TRP A 881 -15.75 -30.06 -9.77
N CYS A 882 -16.54 -29.17 -9.17
CA CYS A 882 -16.72 -29.04 -7.71
C CYS A 882 -15.47 -28.64 -6.88
N ASN A 883 -14.31 -28.34 -7.48
CA ASN A 883 -13.17 -27.80 -6.71
C ASN A 883 -13.49 -26.40 -6.11
N ASN A 884 -14.49 -25.69 -6.66
CA ASN A 884 -15.23 -24.66 -5.95
C ASN A 884 -16.66 -25.16 -5.63
N LEU A 885 -16.95 -25.39 -4.35
CA LEU A 885 -18.23 -25.94 -3.89
C LEU A 885 -19.44 -24.99 -4.09
N GLN A 886 -19.21 -23.66 -4.05
CA GLN A 886 -20.27 -22.67 -4.27
C GLN A 886 -20.55 -22.46 -5.77
N ASN A 887 -19.50 -22.52 -6.59
CA ASN A 887 -19.53 -22.26 -8.02
C ASN A 887 -18.85 -23.41 -8.80
N PRO A 888 -19.51 -24.57 -8.97
CA PRO A 888 -18.87 -25.82 -9.45
C PRO A 888 -18.30 -25.78 -10.88
N ARG A 889 -18.45 -24.65 -11.58
CA ARG A 889 -17.99 -24.39 -12.95
C ARG A 889 -16.67 -23.61 -13.04
N PHE A 890 -16.22 -22.96 -11.96
CA PHE A 890 -15.02 -22.11 -11.97
C PHE A 890 -13.76 -22.93 -12.21
N ALA A 891 -12.86 -22.46 -13.09
CA ALA A 891 -11.57 -23.06 -13.41
C ALA A 891 -11.56 -24.50 -13.96
N ASN A 892 -12.73 -25.04 -14.33
CA ASN A 892 -12.85 -26.37 -14.90
C ASN A 892 -12.20 -26.48 -16.28
N ALA A 893 -11.81 -27.70 -16.64
CA ALA A 893 -11.48 -28.06 -18.02
C ALA A 893 -12.66 -27.75 -18.95
N PHE A 894 -12.33 -27.37 -20.18
CA PHE A 894 -13.29 -26.98 -21.23
C PHE A 894 -14.09 -25.70 -20.92
N GLY A 895 -13.63 -24.89 -19.95
CA GLY A 895 -14.13 -23.55 -19.69
C GLY A 895 -13.50 -22.48 -20.59
N PRO A 896 -14.11 -21.28 -20.71
CA PRO A 896 -13.52 -20.16 -21.43
C PRO A 896 -12.39 -19.49 -20.64
N LEU A 897 -11.43 -18.87 -21.34
CA LEU A 897 -10.39 -18.03 -20.74
C LEU A 897 -10.98 -16.74 -20.14
N LEU A 898 -10.40 -16.25 -19.03
CA LEU A 898 -10.87 -15.06 -18.34
C LEU A 898 -10.35 -13.77 -19.00
N HIS A 899 -11.25 -12.83 -19.31
CA HIS A 899 -10.89 -11.47 -19.73
C HIS A 899 -10.65 -10.57 -18.50
N LEU A 900 -9.39 -10.18 -18.25
CA LEU A 900 -9.04 -9.22 -17.19
C LEU A 900 -9.38 -7.76 -17.56
N LEU A 901 -9.57 -7.49 -18.85
CA LEU A 901 -9.95 -6.21 -19.44
C LEU A 901 -10.91 -6.49 -20.61
N PRO A 902 -11.80 -5.55 -20.98
CA PRO A 902 -12.67 -5.70 -22.14
C PRO A 902 -11.88 -6.02 -23.43
N PRO A 903 -12.32 -6.97 -24.28
CA PRO A 903 -11.61 -7.32 -25.49
C PRO A 903 -11.74 -6.23 -26.56
N ALA A 904 -10.64 -5.97 -27.26
CA ALA A 904 -10.56 -4.98 -28.33
C ALA A 904 -10.80 -5.62 -29.72
N TYR A 905 -11.97 -6.21 -29.94
CA TYR A 905 -12.39 -6.63 -31.29
C TYR A 905 -12.77 -5.41 -32.12
N ASP A 906 -12.44 -5.39 -33.42
CA ASP A 906 -12.67 -4.23 -34.31
C ASP A 906 -14.16 -3.92 -34.52
N ASP A 907 -15.04 -4.93 -34.40
CA ASP A 907 -16.51 -4.80 -34.42
C ASP A 907 -17.12 -4.83 -33.00
N GLY A 908 -16.31 -4.89 -31.95
CA GLY A 908 -16.75 -5.09 -30.57
C GLY A 908 -17.35 -6.47 -30.29
N ILE A 909 -17.27 -7.44 -31.22
CA ILE A 909 -17.90 -8.76 -31.10
C ILE A 909 -16.92 -9.90 -31.37
N ASP A 910 -16.39 -10.05 -32.59
CA ASP A 910 -15.46 -11.14 -32.92
C ASP A 910 -14.39 -10.84 -33.98
N ILE A 911 -14.38 -9.68 -34.63
CA ILE A 911 -13.40 -9.38 -35.67
C ILE A 911 -12.05 -9.08 -35.00
N PRO A 912 -10.98 -9.85 -35.27
CA PRO A 912 -9.67 -9.62 -34.67
C PRO A 912 -9.20 -8.18 -34.88
N ARG A 913 -8.52 -7.62 -33.87
CA ARG A 913 -7.99 -6.26 -33.92
C ARG A 913 -7.07 -6.06 -35.12
N SER A 914 -7.50 -5.30 -36.11
CA SER A 914 -6.71 -4.99 -37.31
C SER A 914 -6.26 -3.52 -37.35
N LYS A 915 -6.83 -2.65 -36.52
CA LYS A 915 -6.59 -1.20 -36.55
C LYS A 915 -5.89 -0.65 -35.29
N SER A 916 -5.14 0.44 -35.51
CA SER A 916 -4.59 1.31 -34.49
C SER A 916 -5.69 2.20 -33.88
N ILE A 917 -5.36 2.89 -32.78
CA ILE A 917 -6.22 3.94 -32.20
C ILE A 917 -6.45 5.14 -33.15
N THR A 918 -5.63 5.27 -34.19
CA THR A 918 -5.75 6.28 -35.26
C THR A 918 -6.48 5.75 -36.50
N GLY A 919 -6.98 4.51 -36.49
CA GLY A 919 -7.73 3.90 -37.58
C GLY A 919 -6.89 3.29 -38.71
N HIS A 920 -5.56 3.44 -38.68
CA HIS A 920 -4.65 2.81 -39.64
C HIS A 920 -4.48 1.31 -39.35
N LEU A 921 -4.15 0.52 -40.36
CA LEU A 921 -3.88 -0.92 -40.18
C LEU A 921 -2.65 -1.15 -39.30
N LEU A 922 -2.72 -2.16 -38.43
CA LEU A 922 -1.58 -2.62 -37.64
C LEU A 922 -0.54 -3.33 -38.53
N PRO A 923 0.76 -3.27 -38.20
CA PRO A 923 1.78 -4.05 -38.90
C PRO A 923 1.50 -5.55 -38.81
N SER A 924 1.83 -6.30 -39.88
CA SER A 924 1.75 -7.76 -39.88
C SER A 924 2.58 -8.37 -38.75
N ALA A 925 2.03 -9.35 -38.05
CA ALA A 925 2.74 -10.09 -37.00
C ALA A 925 4.07 -10.68 -37.49
N ARG A 926 4.17 -11.06 -38.78
CA ARG A 926 5.43 -11.54 -39.38
C ARG A 926 6.47 -10.43 -39.52
N VAL A 927 6.06 -9.21 -39.90
CA VAL A 927 6.96 -8.05 -39.96
C VAL A 927 7.49 -7.70 -38.56
N ILE A 928 6.62 -7.73 -37.55
CA ILE A 928 7.03 -7.54 -36.15
C ILE A 928 8.01 -8.64 -35.73
N SER A 929 7.72 -9.91 -36.03
CA SER A 929 8.59 -11.04 -35.71
C SER A 929 9.98 -10.88 -36.32
N ASN A 930 10.07 -10.53 -37.60
CA ASN A 930 11.34 -10.31 -38.30
C ASN A 930 12.12 -9.10 -37.76
N ALA A 931 11.48 -8.18 -37.03
CA ALA A 931 12.11 -6.99 -36.49
C ALA A 931 12.63 -7.13 -35.05
N ILE A 932 12.12 -8.11 -34.26
CA ILE A 932 12.44 -8.22 -32.82
C ILE A 932 12.87 -9.62 -32.35
N HIS A 933 12.61 -10.69 -33.11
CA HIS A 933 12.94 -12.07 -32.71
C HIS A 933 14.12 -12.63 -33.53
N PHE A 934 15.32 -12.09 -33.29
CA PHE A 934 16.57 -12.64 -33.81
C PHE A 934 17.14 -13.68 -32.85
N ASP A 935 17.72 -14.77 -33.37
CA ASP A 935 18.44 -15.74 -32.55
C ASP A 935 19.75 -15.12 -32.04
N LEU A 936 19.89 -15.04 -30.71
CA LEU A 936 21.05 -14.50 -30.02
C LEU A 936 21.46 -15.48 -28.92
N PRO A 937 22.70 -16.01 -28.91
CA PRO A 937 23.15 -17.03 -27.96
C PRO A 937 23.49 -16.44 -26.58
N ILE A 938 22.57 -15.68 -25.98
CA ILE A 938 22.74 -15.02 -24.69
C ILE A 938 22.45 -16.03 -23.57
N ILE A 939 23.50 -16.55 -22.94
CA ILE A 939 23.40 -17.51 -21.84
C ILE A 939 23.43 -16.77 -20.50
N TYR A 940 22.35 -16.88 -19.73
CA TYR A 940 22.33 -16.46 -18.32
C TYR A 940 23.14 -17.45 -17.48
N GLN A 941 24.09 -16.95 -16.67
CA GLN A 941 25.08 -17.80 -15.99
C GLN A 941 24.57 -18.45 -14.69
N ASN A 942 23.63 -17.81 -13.99
CA ASN A 942 23.25 -18.22 -12.62
C ASN A 942 22.10 -19.24 -12.57
N TYR A 943 21.51 -19.61 -13.71
CA TYR A 943 20.33 -20.47 -13.76
C TYR A 943 20.49 -21.62 -14.77
N SER A 944 20.00 -22.80 -14.39
CA SER A 944 20.00 -23.97 -15.27
C SER A 944 18.88 -23.90 -16.30
N HIS A 945 18.98 -24.72 -17.36
CA HIS A 945 17.95 -24.82 -18.39
C HIS A 945 16.61 -25.40 -17.86
N MET A 946 16.59 -25.88 -16.61
CA MET A 946 15.38 -26.38 -15.94
C MET A 946 14.30 -25.30 -15.78
N ILE A 947 14.65 -24.00 -15.71
CA ILE A 947 13.63 -22.94 -15.68
C ILE A 947 12.78 -22.97 -16.97
N MET A 948 13.42 -23.14 -18.14
CA MET A 948 12.68 -23.29 -19.40
C MET A 948 11.89 -24.61 -19.38
N GLN A 949 12.56 -25.72 -19.06
CA GLN A 949 11.96 -27.05 -19.18
C GLN A 949 10.81 -27.32 -18.19
N PHE A 950 10.86 -26.75 -16.99
CA PHE A 950 9.75 -26.81 -16.01
C PHE A 950 8.61 -25.87 -16.41
N GLY A 951 8.93 -24.69 -16.96
CA GLY A 951 7.92 -23.78 -17.50
C GLY A 951 7.10 -24.41 -18.65
N GLN A 952 7.72 -25.25 -19.49
CA GLN A 952 7.04 -26.00 -20.55
C GLN A 952 5.99 -26.97 -19.98
N ILE A 953 6.37 -27.89 -19.07
CA ILE A 953 5.39 -28.83 -18.50
C ILE A 953 4.31 -28.11 -17.66
N LEU A 954 4.62 -26.95 -17.08
CA LEU A 954 3.64 -26.11 -16.38
C LEU A 954 2.66 -25.39 -17.33
N ASP A 955 3.07 -25.03 -18.55
CA ASP A 955 2.12 -24.57 -19.58
C ASP A 955 1.22 -25.72 -20.05
N HIS A 956 1.76 -26.94 -20.14
CA HIS A 956 1.01 -28.13 -20.51
C HIS A 956 0.10 -28.66 -19.40
N GLU A 957 0.24 -28.18 -18.17
CA GLU A 957 -0.70 -28.41 -17.06
C GLU A 957 -1.87 -27.41 -17.09
N LEU A 958 -1.61 -26.15 -17.43
CA LEU A 958 -2.56 -25.05 -17.24
C LEU A 958 -3.24 -24.56 -18.53
N THR A 959 -2.57 -24.62 -19.68
CA THR A 959 -3.06 -23.96 -20.91
C THR A 959 -2.98 -24.83 -22.17
N HIS A 960 -4.15 -25.01 -22.79
CA HIS A 960 -4.30 -25.47 -24.16
C HIS A 960 -5.57 -24.84 -24.74
N SER A 961 -5.41 -23.84 -25.61
CA SER A 961 -6.51 -23.28 -26.41
C SER A 961 -6.41 -23.80 -27.86
N PRO A 962 -7.16 -24.86 -28.20
CA PRO A 962 -7.04 -25.53 -29.50
C PRO A 962 -7.52 -24.63 -30.64
N ILE A 963 -7.25 -25.02 -31.90
CA ILE A 963 -7.74 -24.30 -33.09
C ILE A 963 -9.15 -24.72 -33.49
N GLU A 964 -9.81 -23.88 -34.29
CA GLU A 964 -11.08 -24.21 -34.95
C GLU A 964 -10.88 -25.29 -36.03
N HIS A 965 -11.83 -26.23 -36.11
CA HIS A 965 -11.86 -27.30 -37.11
C HIS A 965 -12.99 -27.07 -38.13
N GLY A 966 -12.90 -27.74 -39.27
CA GLY A 966 -13.99 -27.83 -40.26
C GLY A 966 -15.25 -28.51 -39.70
N PRO A 967 -16.40 -28.38 -40.38
CA PRO A 967 -17.68 -28.88 -39.86
C PRO A 967 -17.73 -30.40 -39.61
N ASP A 968 -16.88 -31.18 -40.29
CA ASP A 968 -16.75 -32.63 -40.14
C ASP A 968 -15.44 -33.02 -39.39
N ASN A 969 -14.92 -32.07 -38.59
CA ASN A 969 -13.70 -32.15 -37.76
C ASN A 969 -12.36 -32.11 -38.54
N GLU A 970 -12.36 -31.66 -39.79
CA GLU A 970 -11.14 -31.55 -40.59
C GLU A 970 -10.20 -30.44 -40.06
N ILE A 971 -8.88 -30.65 -40.13
CA ILE A 971 -7.91 -29.55 -39.92
C ILE A 971 -7.98 -28.62 -41.13
N LEU A 972 -8.19 -27.31 -40.90
CA LEU A 972 -8.32 -26.32 -41.97
C LEU A 972 -6.95 -25.96 -42.58
N ASN A 973 -6.80 -26.16 -43.90
CA ASN A 973 -5.57 -25.80 -44.61
C ASN A 973 -5.52 -24.30 -44.97
N CYS A 974 -5.17 -23.47 -44.00
CA CYS A 974 -5.11 -22.02 -44.13
C CYS A 974 -3.80 -21.49 -44.79
N THR A 975 -3.07 -22.30 -45.57
CA THR A 975 -1.80 -21.89 -46.21
C THR A 975 -1.97 -20.86 -47.32
N ARG A 976 -3.11 -20.89 -48.01
CA ARG A 976 -3.43 -19.91 -49.06
C ARG A 976 -3.86 -18.58 -48.45
N CYS A 977 -3.40 -17.47 -49.04
CA CYS A 977 -3.76 -16.14 -48.58
C CYS A 977 -5.25 -15.79 -48.73
N ASP A 978 -5.98 -16.46 -49.63
CA ASP A 978 -7.43 -16.31 -49.86
C ASP A 978 -8.29 -17.25 -49.00
N SER A 979 -7.68 -18.12 -48.17
CA SER A 979 -8.38 -19.18 -47.41
C SER A 979 -9.50 -18.68 -46.49
N ASN A 980 -9.43 -17.45 -45.98
CA ASN A 980 -10.52 -16.83 -45.20
C ASN A 980 -11.83 -16.71 -46.01
N GLU A 981 -11.74 -16.53 -47.32
CA GLU A 981 -12.88 -16.30 -48.22
C GLU A 981 -13.31 -17.61 -48.91
N ILE A 982 -12.34 -18.38 -49.44
CA ILE A 982 -12.64 -19.58 -50.25
C ILE A 982 -12.81 -20.86 -49.43
N LEU A 983 -12.24 -20.94 -48.22
CA LEU A 983 -12.22 -22.17 -47.41
C LEU A 983 -13.11 -22.00 -46.16
N SER A 984 -12.69 -21.13 -45.24
CA SER A 984 -13.38 -20.90 -43.97
C SER A 984 -13.05 -19.55 -43.36
N LYS A 985 -14.06 -18.87 -42.80
CA LYS A 985 -13.92 -17.63 -41.99
C LYS A 985 -13.05 -17.79 -40.72
N HIS A 986 -12.65 -19.03 -40.40
CA HIS A 986 -11.77 -19.36 -39.28
C HIS A 986 -10.28 -19.37 -39.68
N CYS A 987 -9.96 -19.33 -40.98
CA CYS A 987 -8.62 -19.07 -41.47
C CYS A 987 -8.26 -17.58 -41.37
N MET A 988 -7.06 -17.28 -40.89
CA MET A 988 -6.53 -15.91 -40.83
C MET A 988 -5.04 -15.93 -41.25
N PRO A 989 -4.76 -16.23 -42.54
CA PRO A 989 -3.40 -16.43 -43.06
C PRO A 989 -2.51 -15.19 -42.88
N LEU A 990 -1.26 -15.41 -42.49
CA LEU A 990 -0.28 -14.32 -42.28
C LEU A 990 0.51 -14.07 -43.56
N LEU A 991 0.39 -12.85 -44.11
CA LEU A 991 1.12 -12.42 -45.31
C LEU A 991 2.64 -12.36 -45.05
N ILE A 992 3.39 -13.05 -45.91
CA ILE A 992 4.86 -12.96 -45.98
C ILE A 992 5.24 -11.59 -46.59
N PRO A 993 6.14 -10.81 -45.95
CA PRO A 993 6.61 -9.52 -46.47
C PRO A 993 7.60 -9.67 -47.63
N LEU A 994 7.76 -8.62 -48.44
CA LEU A 994 8.63 -8.62 -49.63
C LEU A 994 10.13 -8.78 -49.34
N ASN A 995 10.53 -8.59 -48.08
CA ASN A 995 11.90 -8.69 -47.60
C ASN A 995 12.02 -9.74 -46.47
N ASP A 996 11.20 -10.79 -46.49
CA ASP A 996 11.32 -11.87 -45.52
C ASP A 996 12.66 -12.61 -45.68
N PRO A 997 13.48 -12.75 -44.62
CA PRO A 997 14.79 -13.37 -44.73
C PRO A 997 14.75 -14.91 -44.76
N PHE A 998 13.59 -15.54 -44.55
CA PHE A 998 13.48 -17.00 -44.43
C PHE A 998 12.46 -17.63 -45.39
N PHE A 999 11.28 -17.06 -45.55
CA PHE A 999 10.21 -17.67 -46.34
C PHE A 999 10.06 -17.02 -47.73
N PRO A 1000 10.03 -17.81 -48.82
CA PRO A 1000 9.80 -17.27 -50.16
C PRO A 1000 8.36 -16.74 -50.31
N ILE A 1001 8.24 -15.58 -50.94
CA ILE A 1001 6.98 -14.85 -51.15
C ILE A 1001 6.02 -15.61 -52.09
N TYR A 1002 6.57 -16.42 -53.00
CA TYR A 1002 5.84 -17.18 -54.00
C TYR A 1002 6.11 -18.68 -53.87
N ASP A 1003 5.15 -19.49 -54.30
CA ASP A 1003 5.29 -20.93 -54.45
C ASP A 1003 5.85 -21.32 -55.83
N GLU A 1004 6.05 -22.62 -56.03
CA GLU A 1004 6.53 -23.22 -57.29
C GLU A 1004 5.58 -22.93 -58.47
N ASN A 1005 4.32 -22.60 -58.21
CA ASN A 1005 3.31 -22.21 -59.18
C ASN A 1005 3.16 -20.68 -59.33
N SER A 1006 4.12 -19.90 -58.81
CA SER A 1006 4.11 -18.43 -58.77
C SER A 1006 2.90 -17.80 -58.04
N LYS A 1007 2.19 -18.55 -57.20
CA LYS A 1007 1.13 -18.02 -56.32
C LYS A 1007 1.72 -17.45 -55.04
N ARG A 1008 1.11 -16.40 -54.50
CA ARG A 1008 1.56 -15.76 -53.26
C ARG A 1008 1.39 -16.71 -52.07
N ARG A 1009 2.47 -16.93 -51.31
CA ARG A 1009 2.48 -17.72 -50.07
C ARG A 1009 2.05 -16.88 -48.85
N CYS A 1010 1.37 -17.54 -47.93
CA CYS A 1010 1.09 -17.07 -46.59
C CYS A 1010 1.50 -18.15 -45.57
N LEU A 1011 1.80 -17.73 -44.34
CA LEU A 1011 1.94 -18.68 -43.23
C LEU A 1011 0.54 -19.07 -42.73
N PRO A 1012 0.25 -20.37 -42.56
CA PRO A 1012 -1.05 -20.83 -42.10
C PRO A 1012 -1.29 -20.43 -40.67
N PHE A 1013 -2.48 -19.91 -40.39
CA PHE A 1013 -2.94 -19.64 -39.04
C PHE A 1013 -4.46 -19.77 -38.97
N THR A 1014 -4.93 -20.57 -38.01
CA THR A 1014 -6.34 -20.84 -37.76
C THR A 1014 -6.70 -20.26 -36.40
N ARG A 1015 -7.88 -19.62 -36.30
CA ARG A 1015 -8.33 -18.99 -35.05
C ARG A 1015 -8.55 -20.04 -33.95
N SER A 1016 -8.25 -19.70 -32.70
CA SER A 1016 -8.51 -20.56 -31.54
C SER A 1016 -10.00 -20.80 -31.31
N LEU A 1017 -10.37 -22.02 -30.92
CA LEU A 1017 -11.71 -22.55 -30.73
C LEU A 1017 -12.55 -21.76 -29.72
N LEU A 1018 -13.86 -21.66 -29.97
CA LEU A 1018 -14.82 -20.96 -29.10
C LEU A 1018 -15.11 -21.72 -27.80
N GLY A 1019 -15.29 -20.99 -26.69
CA GLY A 1019 -15.66 -21.54 -25.38
C GLY A 1019 -16.75 -20.79 -24.61
N GLN A 1020 -17.33 -19.72 -25.16
CA GLN A 1020 -18.36 -18.94 -24.47
C GLN A 1020 -19.70 -19.71 -24.35
N LEU A 1021 -20.29 -19.71 -23.16
CA LEU A 1021 -21.63 -20.28 -22.92
C LEU A 1021 -22.67 -19.23 -22.51
N ASN A 1022 -22.32 -17.95 -22.62
CA ASN A 1022 -23.20 -16.80 -22.43
C ASN A 1022 -23.26 -15.97 -23.73
N LEU A 1023 -24.24 -15.06 -23.84
CA LEU A 1023 -24.25 -14.05 -24.90
C LEU A 1023 -23.13 -13.02 -24.67
N GLY A 1024 -22.53 -12.56 -25.75
CA GLY A 1024 -21.52 -11.50 -25.73
C GLY A 1024 -20.44 -11.67 -26.79
N TYR A 1025 -19.35 -10.92 -26.64
CA TYR A 1025 -18.16 -11.01 -27.49
C TYR A 1025 -17.53 -12.41 -27.51
N ARG A 1026 -16.66 -12.64 -28.51
CA ARG A 1026 -15.95 -13.90 -28.72
C ARG A 1026 -15.00 -14.21 -27.56
N ASN A 1027 -15.14 -15.41 -26.98
CA ASN A 1027 -14.20 -15.94 -25.99
C ASN A 1027 -13.75 -17.38 -26.35
N GLN A 1028 -12.49 -17.67 -26.06
CA GLN A 1028 -11.75 -18.87 -26.46
C GLN A 1028 -11.74 -19.88 -25.32
N ILE A 1029 -11.76 -21.17 -25.66
CA ILE A 1029 -11.76 -22.27 -24.69
C ILE A 1029 -10.35 -22.59 -24.17
N ASN A 1030 -10.26 -23.09 -22.95
CA ASN A 1030 -9.12 -23.84 -22.42
C ASN A 1030 -9.56 -25.31 -22.26
N GLN A 1031 -8.92 -26.26 -22.94
CA GLN A 1031 -9.30 -27.69 -22.85
C GLN A 1031 -8.62 -28.44 -21.69
N LEU A 1032 -7.83 -27.73 -20.87
CA LEU A 1032 -7.22 -28.21 -19.62
C LEU A 1032 -7.86 -27.55 -18.40
N THR A 1033 -7.65 -28.13 -17.22
CA THR A 1033 -8.03 -27.48 -15.94
C THR A 1033 -7.15 -26.24 -15.70
N ALA A 1034 -7.63 -25.30 -14.88
CA ALA A 1034 -6.81 -24.16 -14.43
C ALA A 1034 -6.09 -24.43 -13.09
N TYR A 1035 -6.05 -25.70 -12.66
CA TYR A 1035 -5.53 -26.11 -11.36
C TYR A 1035 -4.23 -26.90 -11.53
N LEU A 1036 -3.34 -26.81 -10.55
CA LEU A 1036 -2.21 -27.73 -10.42
C LEU A 1036 -2.73 -29.02 -9.77
N ASP A 1037 -3.16 -29.97 -10.60
CA ASP A 1037 -3.79 -31.25 -10.21
C ASP A 1037 -3.17 -32.49 -10.89
N GLY A 1038 -2.14 -32.27 -11.71
CA GLY A 1038 -1.41 -33.24 -12.49
C GLY A 1038 -2.08 -33.61 -13.81
N SER A 1039 -2.94 -32.76 -14.38
CA SER A 1039 -3.65 -33.08 -15.63
C SER A 1039 -2.71 -33.39 -16.81
N ALA A 1040 -1.49 -32.83 -16.84
CA ALA A 1040 -0.45 -33.20 -17.82
C ALA A 1040 0.04 -34.67 -17.69
N ILE A 1041 -0.21 -35.30 -16.53
CA ILE A 1041 0.13 -36.70 -16.20
C ILE A 1041 -1.12 -37.59 -16.31
N TYR A 1042 -2.26 -37.14 -15.78
CA TYR A 1042 -3.48 -37.95 -15.56
C TYR A 1042 -4.62 -37.71 -16.57
N GLY A 1043 -4.55 -36.66 -17.38
CA GLY A 1043 -5.64 -36.21 -18.26
C GLY A 1043 -6.57 -35.20 -17.58
N SER A 1044 -7.44 -34.58 -18.37
CA SER A 1044 -8.46 -33.61 -17.91
C SER A 1044 -9.88 -34.19 -17.88
N THR A 1045 -10.02 -35.46 -18.25
CA THR A 1045 -11.27 -36.23 -18.31
C THR A 1045 -11.13 -37.55 -17.56
N GLU A 1046 -12.25 -38.16 -17.16
CA GLU A 1046 -12.19 -39.51 -16.59
C GLU A 1046 -11.78 -40.59 -17.61
N CYS A 1047 -12.00 -40.35 -18.90
CA CYS A 1047 -11.71 -41.33 -19.95
C CYS A 1047 -10.18 -41.45 -20.18
N GLU A 1048 -9.49 -40.32 -20.33
CA GLU A 1048 -8.01 -40.27 -20.41
C GLU A 1048 -7.37 -40.92 -19.16
N MET A 1049 -7.85 -40.57 -17.97
CA MET A 1049 -7.35 -41.15 -16.71
C MET A 1049 -7.51 -42.67 -16.65
N LYS A 1050 -8.60 -43.21 -17.19
CA LYS A 1050 -8.84 -44.66 -17.24
C LYS A 1050 -7.94 -45.36 -18.25
N GLU A 1051 -7.64 -44.74 -19.39
CA GLU A 1051 -6.73 -45.28 -20.40
C GLU A 1051 -5.25 -45.31 -19.93
N LEU A 1052 -4.86 -44.35 -19.09
CA LEU A 1052 -3.51 -44.24 -18.55
C LEU A 1052 -3.22 -45.16 -17.34
N ARG A 1053 -4.22 -45.85 -16.80
CA ARG A 1053 -4.09 -46.71 -15.60
C ARG A 1053 -3.92 -48.18 -15.94
N THR A 1054 -3.26 -48.90 -15.04
CA THR A 1054 -3.21 -50.38 -15.06
C THR A 1054 -4.39 -51.03 -14.34
N PHE A 1055 -5.07 -50.28 -13.46
CA PHE A 1055 -6.02 -50.80 -12.45
C PHE A 1055 -5.44 -51.91 -11.56
N VAL A 1056 -4.12 -51.91 -11.37
CA VAL A 1056 -3.40 -52.81 -10.46
C VAL A 1056 -2.50 -51.98 -9.53
N SER A 1057 -2.74 -52.11 -8.22
CA SER A 1057 -1.95 -51.48 -7.15
C SER A 1057 -1.83 -49.95 -7.25
N GLY A 1058 -2.83 -49.29 -7.82
CA GLY A 1058 -2.93 -47.86 -8.03
C GLY A 1058 -1.92 -47.29 -9.03
N ARG A 1059 -1.39 -48.10 -9.96
CA ARG A 1059 -0.28 -47.70 -10.85
C ARG A 1059 -0.74 -47.21 -12.23
N LEU A 1060 0.01 -46.24 -12.78
CA LEU A 1060 -0.05 -45.84 -14.18
C LEU A 1060 0.60 -46.88 -15.09
N ASN A 1061 0.06 -47.02 -16.30
CA ASN A 1061 0.60 -47.87 -17.35
C ASN A 1061 1.97 -47.35 -17.80
N SER A 1062 2.87 -48.24 -18.23
CA SER A 1062 4.24 -47.89 -18.61
C SER A 1062 4.87 -48.91 -19.55
N THR A 1063 5.59 -48.45 -20.57
CA THR A 1063 6.35 -49.34 -21.47
C THR A 1063 7.75 -49.62 -20.92
N ASN A 1064 8.20 -50.87 -20.98
CA ASN A 1064 9.57 -51.26 -20.67
C ASN A 1064 10.41 -51.25 -21.96
N LEU A 1065 11.23 -50.20 -22.15
CA LEU A 1065 12.13 -50.06 -23.29
C LEU A 1065 13.50 -50.73 -23.08
N GLY A 1066 13.63 -51.55 -22.02
CA GLY A 1066 14.85 -52.25 -21.63
C GLY A 1066 15.55 -51.61 -20.43
N ALA A 1067 16.75 -52.11 -20.10
CA ALA A 1067 17.44 -51.81 -18.85
C ALA A 1067 17.79 -50.32 -18.60
N PHE A 1068 17.79 -49.49 -19.65
CA PHE A 1068 18.04 -48.04 -19.56
C PHE A 1068 16.77 -47.21 -19.32
N ASN A 1069 15.59 -47.72 -19.71
CA ASN A 1069 14.30 -47.06 -19.52
C ASN A 1069 13.19 -48.11 -19.25
N PRO A 1070 13.15 -48.72 -18.05
CA PRO A 1070 12.27 -49.84 -17.74
C PRO A 1070 10.83 -49.45 -17.35
N GLU A 1071 10.62 -48.17 -17.05
CA GLU A 1071 9.33 -47.56 -16.71
C GLU A 1071 9.26 -46.26 -17.56
N ALA A 1072 8.93 -46.40 -18.85
CA ALA A 1072 8.70 -45.29 -19.78
C ALA A 1072 7.20 -44.99 -19.88
N LEU A 1073 6.82 -43.85 -20.46
CA LEU A 1073 5.44 -43.60 -20.90
C LEU A 1073 4.92 -44.74 -21.81
N PRO A 1074 3.61 -45.04 -21.79
CA PRO A 1074 2.98 -45.92 -22.78
C PRO A 1074 3.26 -45.45 -24.22
N GLN A 1075 3.42 -46.38 -25.16
CA GLN A 1075 3.53 -46.08 -26.59
C GLN A 1075 2.15 -45.97 -27.23
N GLY A 1076 1.98 -45.08 -28.22
CA GLY A 1076 0.72 -44.92 -28.94
C GLY A 1076 0.76 -43.83 -30.01
N ASP A 1077 -0.41 -43.51 -30.55
CA ASP A 1077 -0.64 -42.60 -31.70
C ASP A 1077 -1.26 -41.25 -31.31
N GLN A 1078 -1.18 -40.88 -30.02
CA GLN A 1078 -1.69 -39.60 -29.49
C GLN A 1078 -1.07 -38.38 -30.19
N GLU A 1079 0.23 -38.46 -30.53
CA GLU A 1079 0.94 -37.45 -31.34
C GLU A 1079 0.80 -37.74 -32.84
N GLN A 1080 -0.10 -37.02 -33.51
CA GLN A 1080 -0.44 -37.22 -34.93
C GLN A 1080 0.56 -36.64 -35.93
N ASP A 1081 1.58 -35.89 -35.48
CA ASP A 1081 2.75 -35.52 -36.29
C ASP A 1081 4.03 -36.19 -35.76
N CYS A 1082 3.93 -37.43 -35.24
CA CYS A 1082 5.09 -38.21 -34.83
C CYS A 1082 6.08 -38.39 -36.00
N ARG A 1083 7.32 -37.92 -35.83
CA ARG A 1083 8.38 -37.91 -36.86
C ARG A 1083 9.44 -38.99 -36.68
N SER A 1084 9.33 -39.79 -35.62
CA SER A 1084 10.19 -40.95 -35.38
C SER A 1084 9.87 -42.08 -36.35
N LYS A 1085 10.85 -42.96 -36.63
CA LYS A 1085 10.62 -44.18 -37.42
C LYS A 1085 9.59 -45.10 -36.74
N PRO A 1086 8.91 -45.99 -37.48
CA PRO A 1086 7.90 -46.90 -36.94
C PRO A 1086 8.36 -47.75 -35.73
N ASP A 1087 9.64 -48.12 -35.67
CA ASP A 1087 10.21 -48.87 -34.53
C ASP A 1087 10.32 -48.06 -33.22
N PHE A 1088 10.14 -46.74 -33.29
CA PHE A 1088 10.31 -45.77 -32.20
C PHE A 1088 9.03 -44.94 -32.00
N MET A 1089 7.93 -45.60 -31.66
CA MET A 1089 6.62 -44.97 -31.49
C MET A 1089 6.64 -43.78 -30.51
N CYS A 1090 5.82 -42.76 -30.79
CA CYS A 1090 5.56 -41.68 -29.83
C CYS A 1090 4.78 -42.18 -28.60
N PHE A 1091 4.69 -41.32 -27.58
CA PHE A 1091 4.18 -41.67 -26.26
C PHE A 1091 2.78 -41.11 -25.98
N VAL A 1092 2.11 -41.73 -25.01
CA VAL A 1092 0.79 -41.33 -24.51
C VAL A 1092 0.91 -40.80 -23.07
N ALA A 1093 0.25 -39.67 -22.79
CA ALA A 1093 0.17 -39.04 -21.47
C ALA A 1093 -1.16 -38.28 -21.29
N GLY A 1094 -1.34 -37.63 -20.14
CA GLY A 1094 -2.49 -36.76 -19.87
C GLY A 1094 -2.60 -35.54 -20.78
N ASP A 1095 -1.46 -34.97 -21.20
CA ASP A 1095 -1.37 -33.99 -22.27
C ASP A 1095 -0.86 -34.63 -23.58
N GLU A 1096 -1.51 -34.31 -24.70
CA GLU A 1096 -1.24 -34.91 -26.01
C GLU A 1096 0.11 -34.49 -26.61
N ARG A 1097 0.67 -33.36 -26.18
CA ARG A 1097 1.92 -32.78 -26.69
C ARG A 1097 3.15 -33.31 -25.93
N ASN A 1098 3.02 -34.41 -25.18
CA ASN A 1098 4.08 -35.01 -24.36
C ASN A 1098 5.33 -35.43 -25.18
N SER A 1099 5.15 -35.74 -26.46
CA SER A 1099 6.20 -36.16 -27.38
C SER A 1099 6.82 -35.01 -28.20
N HIS A 1100 6.44 -33.76 -27.89
CA HIS A 1100 6.81 -32.60 -28.70
C HIS A 1100 8.32 -32.32 -28.78
N GLN A 1101 9.07 -32.58 -27.70
CA GLN A 1101 10.54 -32.58 -27.72
C GLN A 1101 11.13 -33.42 -26.57
N PRO A 1102 12.32 -34.05 -26.74
CA PRO A 1102 12.83 -35.08 -25.82
C PRO A 1102 12.99 -34.65 -24.35
N GLY A 1103 13.29 -33.38 -24.07
CA GLY A 1103 13.37 -32.84 -22.71
C GLY A 1103 12.01 -32.75 -22.02
N LEU A 1104 10.94 -32.42 -22.76
CA LEU A 1104 9.57 -32.42 -22.24
C LEU A 1104 9.09 -33.87 -22.00
N THR A 1105 9.32 -34.75 -22.97
CA THR A 1105 9.05 -36.19 -22.83
C THR A 1105 9.76 -36.77 -21.62
N SER A 1106 10.99 -36.33 -21.33
CA SER A 1106 11.72 -36.71 -20.12
C SER A 1106 11.03 -36.25 -18.82
N MET A 1107 10.42 -35.06 -18.79
CA MET A 1107 9.65 -34.59 -17.62
C MET A 1107 8.39 -35.42 -17.38
N HIS A 1108 7.61 -35.73 -18.42
CA HIS A 1108 6.44 -36.62 -18.29
C HIS A 1108 6.85 -38.02 -17.80
N ASN A 1109 7.96 -38.58 -18.32
CA ASN A 1109 8.52 -39.85 -17.83
C ASN A 1109 8.92 -39.79 -16.33
N ILE A 1110 9.49 -38.68 -15.87
CA ILE A 1110 9.89 -38.51 -14.46
C ILE A 1110 8.66 -38.54 -13.54
N PHE A 1111 7.61 -37.78 -13.84
CA PHE A 1111 6.41 -37.74 -12.99
C PHE A 1111 5.60 -39.05 -13.02
N LEU A 1112 5.54 -39.75 -14.15
CA LEU A 1112 4.96 -41.11 -14.21
C LEU A 1112 5.72 -42.09 -13.32
N ARG A 1113 7.06 -42.08 -13.38
CA ARG A 1113 7.91 -42.92 -12.52
C ARG A 1113 7.73 -42.57 -11.05
N GLU A 1114 7.53 -41.29 -10.73
CA GLU A 1114 7.33 -40.83 -9.35
C GLU A 1114 5.99 -41.29 -8.80
N HIS A 1115 4.90 -41.17 -9.57
CA HIS A 1115 3.61 -41.81 -9.24
C HIS A 1115 3.79 -43.32 -8.99
N ASN A 1116 4.39 -44.05 -9.93
CA ASN A 1116 4.60 -45.49 -9.78
C ASN A 1116 5.60 -45.86 -8.66
N ARG A 1117 6.46 -44.93 -8.21
CA ARG A 1117 7.32 -45.09 -7.02
C ARG A 1117 6.53 -44.94 -5.73
N ILE A 1118 5.67 -43.92 -5.65
CA ILE A 1118 4.84 -43.63 -4.47
C ILE A 1118 3.74 -44.69 -4.32
N ALA A 1119 3.04 -45.07 -5.39
CA ALA A 1119 2.00 -46.12 -5.37
C ALA A 1119 2.52 -47.45 -4.80
N ARG A 1120 3.69 -47.92 -5.26
CA ARG A 1120 4.38 -49.10 -4.69
C ARG A 1120 4.65 -48.96 -3.19
N LYS A 1121 5.04 -47.77 -2.72
CA LYS A 1121 5.32 -47.55 -1.29
C LYS A 1121 4.05 -47.48 -0.46
N LEU A 1122 2.97 -46.88 -0.98
CA LEU A 1122 1.68 -46.87 -0.31
C LEU A 1122 1.06 -48.28 -0.21
N GLU A 1123 1.20 -49.10 -1.25
CA GLU A 1123 0.83 -50.52 -1.27
C GLU A 1123 1.63 -51.34 -0.24
N GLU A 1124 2.96 -51.23 -0.24
CA GLU A 1124 3.84 -51.89 0.75
C GLU A 1124 3.48 -51.51 2.21
N MET A 1125 3.10 -50.25 2.44
CA MET A 1125 2.75 -49.72 3.77
C MET A 1125 1.30 -49.99 4.16
N ASN A 1126 0.38 -50.12 3.21
CA ASN A 1126 -1.06 -50.29 3.44
C ASN A 1126 -1.64 -51.44 2.59
N PRO A 1127 -1.33 -52.72 2.92
CA PRO A 1127 -1.76 -53.88 2.12
C PRO A 1127 -3.28 -54.10 2.04
N PHE A 1128 -4.08 -53.32 2.78
CA PHE A 1128 -5.54 -53.37 2.81
C PHE A 1128 -6.21 -52.28 1.96
N TRP A 1129 -5.45 -51.38 1.32
CA TRP A 1129 -6.02 -50.39 0.42
C TRP A 1129 -6.27 -51.01 -0.96
N ASP A 1130 -7.36 -50.61 -1.60
CA ASP A 1130 -7.67 -51.01 -2.98
C ASP A 1130 -6.93 -50.14 -4.01
N ASP A 1131 -7.01 -50.55 -5.28
CA ASP A 1131 -6.39 -49.86 -6.40
C ASP A 1131 -6.77 -48.37 -6.47
N GLU A 1132 -8.06 -48.07 -6.29
CA GLU A 1132 -8.59 -46.71 -6.38
C GLU A 1132 -8.05 -45.80 -5.27
N ARG A 1133 -8.04 -46.29 -4.01
CA ARG A 1133 -7.50 -45.50 -2.90
C ARG A 1133 -6.00 -45.26 -3.04
N ILE A 1134 -5.23 -46.27 -3.47
CA ILE A 1134 -3.79 -46.11 -3.71
C ILE A 1134 -3.57 -45.10 -4.84
N PHE A 1135 -4.32 -45.20 -5.95
CA PHE A 1135 -4.22 -44.26 -7.07
C PHE A 1135 -4.53 -42.81 -6.65
N GLN A 1136 -5.64 -42.58 -5.95
CA GLN A 1136 -6.08 -41.22 -5.58
C GLN A 1136 -5.16 -40.56 -4.54
N GLU A 1137 -4.70 -41.29 -3.51
CA GLU A 1137 -3.72 -40.73 -2.56
C GLU A 1137 -2.36 -40.50 -3.25
N THR A 1138 -1.94 -41.37 -4.17
CA THR A 1138 -0.72 -41.14 -4.99
C THR A 1138 -0.86 -39.89 -5.85
N ARG A 1139 -1.96 -39.73 -6.58
CA ARG A 1139 -2.25 -38.52 -7.39
C ARG A 1139 -2.29 -37.26 -6.52
N ARG A 1140 -2.89 -37.33 -5.34
CA ARG A 1140 -2.97 -36.22 -4.38
C ARG A 1140 -1.58 -35.79 -3.88
N ILE A 1141 -0.69 -36.74 -3.59
CA ILE A 1141 0.70 -36.45 -3.21
C ILE A 1141 1.46 -35.81 -4.39
N VAL A 1142 1.43 -36.43 -5.57
CA VAL A 1142 2.14 -35.90 -6.76
C VAL A 1142 1.63 -34.50 -7.16
N GLY A 1143 0.32 -34.24 -7.07
CA GLY A 1143 -0.24 -32.90 -7.30
C GLY A 1143 0.23 -31.88 -6.26
N ALA A 1144 0.42 -32.29 -5.00
CA ALA A 1144 0.99 -31.43 -3.97
C ALA A 1144 2.49 -31.16 -4.20
N GLU A 1145 3.26 -32.14 -4.66
CA GLU A 1145 4.66 -31.96 -5.08
C GLU A 1145 4.77 -30.98 -6.26
N PHE A 1146 3.93 -31.16 -7.29
CA PHE A 1146 3.90 -30.29 -8.47
C PHE A 1146 3.57 -28.82 -8.10
N ALA A 1147 2.59 -28.62 -7.21
CA ALA A 1147 2.27 -27.31 -6.66
C ALA A 1147 3.41 -26.74 -5.80
N HIS A 1148 4.05 -27.55 -4.95
CA HIS A 1148 5.15 -27.12 -4.10
C HIS A 1148 6.35 -26.62 -4.91
N ILE A 1149 6.79 -27.38 -5.92
CA ILE A 1149 7.89 -27.00 -6.81
C ILE A 1149 7.52 -25.72 -7.58
N THR A 1150 6.28 -25.62 -8.05
CA THR A 1150 5.80 -24.41 -8.75
C THR A 1150 5.90 -23.17 -7.86
N TYR A 1151 5.36 -23.20 -6.64
CA TYR A 1151 5.28 -22.02 -5.78
C TYR A 1151 6.55 -21.71 -4.97
N ASN A 1152 7.38 -22.71 -4.62
CA ASN A 1152 8.61 -22.49 -3.83
C ASN A 1152 9.89 -22.39 -4.66
N ASP A 1153 9.98 -23.09 -5.79
CA ASP A 1153 11.23 -23.18 -6.55
C ASP A 1153 11.12 -22.40 -7.86
N TYR A 1154 10.06 -22.60 -8.64
CA TYR A 1154 9.91 -22.00 -9.96
C TYR A 1154 9.50 -20.51 -9.92
N LEU A 1155 8.37 -20.19 -9.28
CA LEU A 1155 7.83 -18.83 -9.30
C LEU A 1155 8.75 -17.78 -8.61
N PRO A 1156 9.51 -18.07 -7.54
CA PRO A 1156 10.46 -17.11 -6.98
C PRO A 1156 11.60 -16.73 -7.92
N LEU A 1157 12.04 -17.64 -8.80
CA LEU A 1157 13.08 -17.37 -9.81
C LEU A 1157 12.55 -16.48 -10.94
N LEU A 1158 11.29 -16.67 -11.33
CA LEU A 1158 10.64 -15.91 -12.40
C LEU A 1158 10.13 -14.53 -11.94
N LEU A 1159 9.42 -14.49 -10.81
CA LEU A 1159 8.71 -13.30 -10.33
C LEU A 1159 9.53 -12.48 -9.32
N GLY A 1160 10.56 -13.08 -8.72
CA GLY A 1160 11.34 -12.50 -7.64
C GLY A 1160 10.57 -12.43 -6.32
N ASN A 1161 11.31 -12.40 -5.20
CA ASN A 1161 10.74 -12.33 -3.85
C ASN A 1161 9.72 -11.18 -3.67
N ARG A 1162 9.91 -10.04 -4.34
CA ARG A 1162 9.00 -8.87 -4.30
C ARG A 1162 7.58 -9.23 -4.75
N LEU A 1163 7.42 -9.93 -5.87
CA LEU A 1163 6.10 -10.28 -6.39
C LEU A 1163 5.51 -11.49 -5.64
N MET A 1164 6.35 -12.45 -5.24
CA MET A 1164 5.93 -13.58 -4.39
C MET A 1164 5.30 -13.10 -3.09
N HIS A 1165 5.88 -12.11 -2.42
CA HIS A 1165 5.29 -11.49 -1.22
C HIS A 1165 4.11 -10.55 -1.52
N LYS A 1166 4.13 -9.83 -2.66
CA LYS A 1166 3.04 -8.90 -3.04
C LYS A 1166 1.70 -9.61 -3.26
N TYR A 1167 1.73 -10.87 -3.72
CA TYR A 1167 0.55 -11.66 -4.09
C TYR A 1167 0.37 -12.91 -3.21
N ASP A 1168 1.07 -13.01 -2.07
CA ASP A 1168 1.00 -14.12 -1.10
C ASP A 1168 1.18 -15.53 -1.72
N LEU A 1169 2.15 -15.66 -2.61
CA LEU A 1169 2.38 -16.87 -3.41
C LEU A 1169 3.36 -17.87 -2.75
N LYS A 1170 3.76 -17.65 -1.48
CA LYS A 1170 4.71 -18.53 -0.78
C LYS A 1170 3.94 -19.59 0.01
N THR A 1171 4.33 -20.86 -0.13
CA THR A 1171 3.71 -21.94 0.65
C THR A 1171 4.14 -21.87 2.13
N HIS A 1172 3.29 -22.39 3.03
CA HIS A 1172 3.66 -22.53 4.44
C HIS A 1172 4.58 -23.74 4.64
N LYS A 1173 5.59 -23.59 5.50
CA LYS A 1173 6.50 -24.69 5.88
C LYS A 1173 5.91 -25.65 6.91
N ILE A 1174 4.90 -25.21 7.67
CA ILE A 1174 4.24 -25.93 8.76
C ILE A 1174 2.77 -25.50 8.78
N GLY A 1175 1.85 -26.43 9.04
CA GLY A 1175 0.41 -26.16 9.17
C GLY A 1175 -0.34 -26.18 7.84
N TYR A 1176 -1.60 -25.73 7.86
CA TYR A 1176 -2.50 -25.72 6.72
C TYR A 1176 -2.67 -24.30 6.15
N TYR A 1177 -2.93 -24.21 4.84
CA TYR A 1177 -3.32 -22.97 4.19
C TYR A 1177 -4.82 -22.72 4.41
N HIS A 1178 -5.18 -21.55 4.94
CA HIS A 1178 -6.55 -21.16 5.26
C HIS A 1178 -7.13 -20.06 4.34
N GLY A 1179 -6.40 -19.66 3.29
CA GLY A 1179 -6.78 -18.55 2.39
C GLY A 1179 -7.72 -18.92 1.24
N TYR A 1180 -8.43 -20.05 1.32
CA TYR A 1180 -9.42 -20.45 0.30
C TYR A 1180 -10.58 -19.44 0.22
N ASN A 1181 -11.01 -19.10 -0.99
CA ASN A 1181 -12.04 -18.08 -1.27
C ASN A 1181 -13.08 -18.62 -2.25
N ASP A 1182 -14.30 -18.85 -1.76
CA ASP A 1182 -15.45 -19.38 -2.50
C ASP A 1182 -15.93 -18.50 -3.67
N LYS A 1183 -15.59 -17.21 -3.64
CA LYS A 1183 -15.91 -16.23 -4.69
C LYS A 1183 -14.79 -16.00 -5.70
N CYS A 1184 -13.65 -16.68 -5.54
CA CYS A 1184 -12.53 -16.56 -6.47
C CYS A 1184 -12.70 -17.54 -7.64
N ASP A 1185 -12.80 -17.00 -8.85
CA ASP A 1185 -12.65 -17.77 -10.08
C ASP A 1185 -11.16 -17.88 -10.42
N ALA A 1186 -10.63 -19.10 -10.44
CA ALA A 1186 -9.24 -19.39 -10.74
C ALA A 1186 -8.96 -19.61 -12.24
N SER A 1187 -9.96 -19.40 -13.11
CA SER A 1187 -9.85 -19.65 -14.55
C SER A 1187 -8.68 -18.90 -15.19
N ILE A 1188 -7.92 -19.57 -16.04
CA ILE A 1188 -6.75 -18.98 -16.70
C ILE A 1188 -7.17 -17.76 -17.53
N SER A 1189 -6.45 -16.65 -17.37
CA SER A 1189 -6.74 -15.43 -18.11
C SER A 1189 -6.13 -15.40 -19.50
N HIS A 1190 -6.80 -14.69 -20.41
CA HIS A 1190 -6.32 -14.41 -21.77
C HIS A 1190 -4.87 -13.88 -21.82
N PRO A 1191 -4.50 -12.82 -21.07
CA PRO A 1191 -3.13 -12.31 -21.09
C PRO A 1191 -2.11 -13.31 -20.55
N PHE A 1192 -2.50 -14.24 -19.67
CA PHE A 1192 -1.61 -15.28 -19.17
C PHE A 1192 -1.30 -16.31 -20.26
N ALA A 1193 -2.34 -17.00 -20.77
CA ALA A 1193 -2.19 -18.11 -21.72
C ALA A 1193 -1.62 -17.68 -23.09
N THR A 1194 -1.98 -16.49 -23.56
CA THR A 1194 -1.66 -16.04 -24.93
C THR A 1194 -0.41 -15.15 -25.02
N SER A 1195 0.12 -14.65 -23.90
CA SER A 1195 1.21 -13.67 -23.93
C SER A 1195 2.19 -13.81 -22.76
N ALA A 1196 1.76 -13.56 -21.53
CA ALA A 1196 2.67 -13.41 -20.39
C ALA A 1196 3.43 -14.71 -20.06
N PHE A 1197 2.77 -15.87 -20.12
CA PHE A 1197 3.42 -17.16 -19.85
C PHE A 1197 4.17 -17.72 -21.08
N ARG A 1198 3.94 -17.17 -22.27
CA ARG A 1198 4.65 -17.55 -23.51
C ARG A 1198 6.09 -17.04 -23.59
N PHE A 1199 6.53 -16.20 -22.65
CA PHE A 1199 7.91 -15.70 -22.58
C PHE A 1199 8.94 -16.84 -22.53
N GLY A 1200 8.61 -18.01 -21.97
CA GLY A 1200 9.51 -19.17 -21.88
C GLY A 1200 10.04 -19.65 -23.24
N HIS A 1201 9.35 -19.34 -24.34
CA HIS A 1201 9.81 -19.64 -25.70
C HIS A 1201 11.10 -18.88 -26.07
N THR A 1202 11.38 -17.72 -25.48
CA THR A 1202 12.65 -16.99 -25.70
C THR A 1202 13.83 -17.60 -24.92
N LEU A 1203 13.58 -18.55 -24.03
CA LEU A 1203 14.60 -19.27 -23.25
C LEU A 1203 14.96 -20.63 -23.86
N VAL A 1204 14.26 -21.05 -24.92
CA VAL A 1204 14.51 -22.32 -25.62
C VAL A 1204 15.84 -22.24 -26.36
N ARG A 1205 16.70 -23.26 -26.18
CA ARG A 1205 17.97 -23.38 -26.91
C ARG A 1205 17.80 -24.28 -28.12
N ARG A 1206 18.49 -23.98 -29.22
CA ARG A 1206 18.56 -24.91 -30.37
C ARG A 1206 19.20 -26.25 -30.00
N PHE A 1207 20.32 -26.22 -29.26
CA PHE A 1207 21.09 -27.41 -28.94
C PHE A 1207 20.96 -27.79 -27.46
N PHE A 1208 20.55 -29.03 -27.20
CA PHE A 1208 20.44 -29.63 -25.87
C PHE A 1208 21.67 -30.51 -25.60
N PRO A 1209 22.67 -30.06 -24.81
CA PRO A 1209 23.86 -30.84 -24.53
C PRO A 1209 23.52 -32.10 -23.72
N ARG A 1210 24.12 -33.23 -24.09
CA ARG A 1210 23.92 -34.52 -23.42
C ARG A 1210 25.09 -34.80 -22.47
N PHE A 1211 24.78 -34.88 -21.19
CA PHE A 1211 25.75 -35.09 -20.13
C PHE A 1211 25.73 -36.51 -19.57
N ASP A 1212 26.88 -37.00 -19.12
CA ASP A 1212 27.00 -38.24 -18.35
C ASP A 1212 26.70 -38.01 -16.86
N ALA A 1213 26.86 -39.07 -16.05
CA ALA A 1213 26.67 -39.01 -14.59
C ALA A 1213 27.70 -38.11 -13.85
N PHE A 1214 28.70 -37.58 -14.55
CA PHE A 1214 29.74 -36.68 -14.04
C PHE A 1214 29.65 -35.27 -14.66
N TYR A 1215 28.52 -34.95 -15.30
CA TYR A 1215 28.27 -33.67 -15.99
C TYR A 1215 29.26 -33.34 -17.13
N LYS A 1216 29.88 -34.37 -17.74
CA LYS A 1216 30.73 -34.23 -18.93
C LYS A 1216 29.92 -34.50 -20.19
N ASN A 1217 30.24 -33.80 -21.28
CA ASN A 1217 29.64 -34.07 -22.59
C ASN A 1217 29.85 -35.54 -22.96
N PHE A 1218 28.75 -36.29 -23.04
CA PHE A 1218 28.74 -37.73 -23.28
C PHE A 1218 28.73 -38.04 -24.78
N THR A 1219 27.95 -37.27 -25.53
CA THR A 1219 27.72 -37.40 -26.97
C THR A 1219 27.29 -36.05 -27.55
N GLU A 1220 27.27 -35.93 -28.87
CA GLU A 1220 26.75 -34.74 -29.59
C GLU A 1220 25.41 -34.24 -29.01
N PRO A 1221 25.19 -32.91 -28.94
CA PRO A 1221 23.94 -32.35 -28.48
C PRO A 1221 22.78 -32.76 -29.37
N ILE A 1222 21.56 -32.76 -28.82
CA ILE A 1222 20.34 -32.92 -29.61
C ILE A 1222 20.05 -31.56 -30.27
N ASP A 1223 19.99 -31.49 -31.60
CA ASP A 1223 19.46 -30.32 -32.31
C ASP A 1223 17.93 -30.38 -32.29
N LEU A 1224 17.31 -29.41 -31.63
CA LEU A 1224 15.87 -29.32 -31.51
C LEU A 1224 15.16 -29.20 -32.87
N VAL A 1225 15.82 -28.61 -33.88
CA VAL A 1225 15.28 -28.47 -35.24
C VAL A 1225 14.97 -29.84 -35.86
N GLU A 1226 15.82 -30.84 -35.58
CA GLU A 1226 15.68 -32.22 -36.09
C GLU A 1226 14.86 -33.12 -35.14
N ASN A 1227 14.58 -32.66 -33.92
CA ASN A 1227 14.02 -33.48 -32.84
C ASN A 1227 12.63 -33.04 -32.33
N PHE A 1228 12.00 -32.03 -32.94
CA PHE A 1228 10.58 -31.76 -32.72
C PHE A 1228 9.72 -32.95 -33.16
N ASN A 1229 8.79 -33.36 -32.29
CA ASN A 1229 7.91 -34.53 -32.44
C ASN A 1229 8.66 -35.84 -32.76
N ASN A 1230 9.94 -35.92 -32.39
CA ASN A 1230 10.80 -37.07 -32.63
C ASN A 1230 11.43 -37.54 -31.31
N VAL A 1231 11.00 -38.72 -30.88
CA VAL A 1231 11.38 -39.34 -29.61
C VAL A 1231 12.54 -40.33 -29.73
N GLU A 1232 13.17 -40.52 -30.90
CA GLU A 1232 14.26 -41.49 -31.11
C GLU A 1232 15.40 -41.34 -30.07
N ALA A 1233 15.69 -40.11 -29.65
CA ALA A 1233 16.68 -39.81 -28.61
C ALA A 1233 16.38 -40.43 -27.22
N ILE A 1234 15.11 -40.75 -26.93
CA ILE A 1234 14.65 -41.42 -25.69
C ILE A 1234 14.85 -42.94 -25.75
N TYR A 1235 14.92 -43.51 -26.95
CA TYR A 1235 15.18 -44.93 -27.19
C TYR A 1235 16.68 -45.27 -27.27
N ASP A 1236 17.56 -44.28 -27.49
CA ASP A 1236 19.01 -44.50 -27.60
C ASP A 1236 19.71 -44.67 -26.23
N GLY A 1237 19.57 -45.86 -25.65
CA GLY A 1237 20.26 -46.26 -24.42
C GLY A 1237 21.81 -46.28 -24.50
N LYS A 1238 22.43 -46.04 -25.66
CA LYS A 1238 23.88 -45.86 -25.80
C LYS A 1238 24.30 -44.39 -25.72
N ARG A 1239 23.38 -43.44 -25.99
CA ARG A 1239 23.66 -41.99 -26.06
C ARG A 1239 22.83 -41.12 -25.11
N GLY A 1240 22.00 -41.72 -24.24
CA GLY A 1240 21.33 -41.03 -23.15
C GLY A 1240 20.72 -42.00 -22.14
N MET A 1241 20.76 -41.69 -20.85
CA MET A 1241 20.15 -42.53 -19.80
C MET A 1241 19.53 -41.68 -18.68
N ILE A 1242 18.26 -41.93 -18.35
CA ILE A 1242 17.68 -41.54 -17.05
C ILE A 1242 17.94 -42.68 -16.06
N LYS A 1243 19.20 -42.81 -15.62
CA LYS A 1243 19.67 -43.92 -14.79
C LYS A 1243 19.08 -43.86 -13.38
N LYS A 1244 18.37 -44.92 -12.96
CA LYS A 1244 17.94 -45.10 -11.56
C LYS A 1244 19.19 -45.31 -10.69
N GLN A 1245 19.46 -44.39 -9.77
CA GLN A 1245 20.64 -44.43 -8.92
C GLN A 1245 20.44 -45.50 -7.81
N ASN A 1246 20.70 -46.76 -8.15
CA ASN A 1246 20.87 -47.82 -7.15
C ASN A 1246 22.18 -47.59 -6.39
N LEU A 1247 22.12 -46.76 -5.34
CA LEU A 1247 23.17 -46.64 -4.34
C LEU A 1247 23.29 -47.96 -3.56
N LYS A 1248 24.11 -48.87 -4.10
CA LYS A 1248 24.62 -50.06 -3.42
C LYS A 1248 26.15 -50.16 -3.54
N ARG A 1249 26.84 -49.12 -3.07
CA ARG A 1249 27.99 -49.20 -2.15
C ARG A 1249 28.47 -47.80 -1.78
#